data_AF-A0A1F4X4C7-F1
#
_entry.id   AF-A0A1F4X4C7-F1
#
_cell.length_a   1.000
_cell.length_b   1.000
_cell.length_c   1.000
_cell.angle_alpha   90.00
_cell.angle_beta   90.00
_cell.angle_gamma   90.00
#
_symmetry.space_group_name_H-M   'P 1'
#
loop_
_entity.id
_entity.type
_entity.pdbx_description
1 polymer ?
#
loop_
_entity_poly.entity_id
_entity_poly.type
_entity_poly.pdbx_seq_one_letter_code
_entity_poly.pdbx_strand_id
1 'polypeptide(L)'
;MPTLQTAIQYSMEGPLHKAVGSLEEILQSHPRLKTAAAYLADGYSRLGNYEKALSILSQMWERGSWDEEMEKQRERLQRNLDDLTIVERSRFHNSPFLSHAIVPDGKGGYLVDSLGFPGTWICRIQGSRYLPPPAYLRFLKSLAWVTEQIRNNELPVGGSWGTACRVPALEWPFSGTVSITQDPGENQITLSLVKTRDKGIEWRVEVGLSVLNWEREQQRNELRNLLEKAPFSIIEETKADPSRSDHPTLCSGFPRVLMISLGLASDYAITILRDRLMHNGFPAAASFIRSLKHLESYIESYFRIPEFNSHPPHIFAVSVLDAVIEEACYLISRVRQCFPEAFVIIGGSTSQTPEQFASLVPNFDVLIRGDGDEILSQVSGIIGQSSRKEGLSDAQIEALLALPGGLIIRDGQRSIVHRLDFTHVPKKYHLPRPDKLKTIYYWQTSRGCPYDCRFCNKWSGKRYSMVLPWEEDPVELPLARRSALAMIEFLLSRLAMEWPDGISRNQLEELLKTTKASGRSLSLPISKEKMFIVIEDDDFLIHRERIKEICSLIEELGLQRYFEFSAITSVRTLYRGGDEPDRELLQWLKDSNFRSLNIGSDGLCQGTIEENQKGYTLDRHVIPLNTLLKELGFFSFNNTIITIPYTTIPQFIESVIFYLVCPYPINTAIEVGIMGHIGNKFTNEDIVNQQYDWREEKLDTRWHFSTLDNYRVPHHYPEYALNGSHIISYADPKVRDLIIEFPNEDPVDFLRERLPAEETESVVTSWAKLPESRAEIKALGNAILFLRSKHPSWDFPYAIATVREEMSMLNLSSFCQYYKKLREEKIETDPQYRWIMQQRWLAGWNKEMKKWEAAEKDLRLLVEKTPWYFRPHQELIILLGNRGKLSDAVAHFAQYQLINPNLRFYFLFLNQFSKALHIDDAMKKHRILFHIPRYYTISPIYYFLALLYELAEGANVKNFSFSMVSPGDIEKLYDLFDFLTMNTIKEALSKCNFDVADELRKGNELLFFGIPVKLEDNGQTIALDYNRISPEVPRCILMR
;
A
#
# COMPACT_ATOMS: atom_id res chain seq x y z
N MET A 1 31.05 36.06 13.33
CA MET A 1 31.17 34.63 13.65
C MET A 1 30.13 34.30 14.70
N PRO A 2 29.34 33.22 14.53
CA PRO A 2 28.38 32.78 15.54
C PRO A 2 29.12 32.47 16.85
N THR A 3 28.53 32.83 17.98
CA THR A 3 29.10 32.45 19.28
C THR A 3 28.81 30.98 19.55
N LEU A 4 29.67 30.30 20.33
CA LEU A 4 29.42 28.91 20.75
C LEU A 4 28.04 28.76 21.44
N GLN A 5 27.64 29.75 22.23
CA GLN A 5 26.36 29.74 22.94
C GLN A 5 25.17 29.79 21.96
N THR A 6 25.26 30.62 20.91
CA THR A 6 24.26 30.66 19.84
C THR A 6 24.18 29.34 19.08
N ALA A 7 25.33 28.72 18.78
CA ALA A 7 25.38 27.44 18.07
C ALA A 7 24.75 26.29 18.89
N ILE A 8 25.00 26.26 20.21
CA ILE A 8 24.39 25.30 21.14
C ILE A 8 22.87 25.53 21.22
N GLN A 9 22.42 26.78 21.33
CA GLN A 9 20.99 27.08 21.35
C GLN A 9 20.29 26.60 20.07
N TYR A 10 20.91 26.80 18.90
CA TYR A 10 20.37 26.24 17.66
C TYR A 10 20.29 24.72 17.67
N SER A 11 21.24 24.03 18.30
CA SER A 11 21.21 22.57 18.43
C SER A 11 20.03 22.09 19.28
N MET A 12 19.66 22.82 20.34
CA MET A 12 18.61 22.42 21.27
C MET A 12 17.19 22.79 20.80
N GLU A 13 17.02 24.02 20.35
CA GLU A 13 15.69 24.64 20.10
C GLU A 13 15.47 25.01 18.62
N GLY A 14 16.56 25.00 17.84
CA GLY A 14 16.64 25.70 16.57
C GLY A 14 16.75 24.80 15.36
N PRO A 15 16.93 25.41 14.17
CA PRO A 15 17.09 24.65 12.95
C PRO A 15 18.47 23.98 12.95
N LEU A 16 18.50 22.67 12.83
CA LEU A 16 19.67 21.84 13.14
C LEU A 16 20.83 22.12 12.17
N HIS A 17 20.54 22.52 10.94
CA HIS A 17 21.55 22.89 9.95
C HIS A 17 22.39 24.11 10.36
N LYS A 18 21.80 25.11 11.04
CA LYS A 18 22.55 26.28 11.54
C LYS A 18 23.49 25.90 12.67
N ALA A 19 23.06 24.97 13.51
CA ALA A 19 23.89 24.45 14.60
C ALA A 19 25.13 23.78 14.01
N VAL A 20 24.94 22.82 13.10
CA VAL A 20 26.03 22.09 12.43
C VAL A 20 27.00 23.05 11.75
N GLY A 21 26.52 23.96 10.90
CA GLY A 21 27.39 24.90 10.18
C GLY A 21 28.18 25.83 11.12
N SER A 22 27.53 26.37 12.16
CA SER A 22 28.21 27.24 13.13
C SER A 22 29.29 26.49 13.93
N LEU A 23 29.02 25.24 14.32
CA LEU A 23 29.96 24.41 15.07
C LEU A 23 31.16 23.99 14.21
N GLU A 24 30.95 23.72 12.91
CA GLU A 24 32.03 23.45 11.96
C GLU A 24 32.98 24.65 11.79
N GLU A 25 32.45 25.86 11.57
CA GLU A 25 33.26 27.09 11.46
C GLU A 25 34.10 27.35 12.72
N ILE A 26 33.48 27.13 13.90
CA ILE A 26 34.15 27.28 15.19
C ILE A 26 35.31 26.28 15.30
N LEU A 27 35.11 25.01 14.92
CA LEU A 27 36.15 23.99 14.98
C LEU A 27 37.25 24.17 13.93
N GLN A 28 36.95 24.75 12.77
CA GLN A 28 37.98 25.14 11.81
C GLN A 28 38.92 26.19 12.42
N SER A 29 38.36 27.16 13.13
CA SER A 29 39.14 28.23 13.79
C SER A 29 39.80 27.77 15.09
N HIS A 30 39.15 26.85 15.83
CA HIS A 30 39.60 26.34 17.12
C HIS A 30 39.53 24.79 17.15
N PRO A 31 40.48 24.09 16.50
CA PRO A 31 40.41 22.64 16.24
C PRO A 31 40.49 21.72 17.46
N ARG A 32 40.71 22.29 18.65
CA ARG A 32 40.81 21.60 19.95
C ARG A 32 39.65 21.93 20.89
N LEU A 33 38.64 22.70 20.44
CA LEU A 33 37.54 23.14 21.28
C LEU A 33 36.54 22.00 21.52
N LYS A 34 36.62 21.38 22.69
CA LYS A 34 35.89 20.15 23.02
C LYS A 34 34.37 20.29 22.91
N THR A 35 33.79 21.32 23.54
CA THR A 35 32.34 21.54 23.54
C THR A 35 31.78 21.65 22.12
N ALA A 36 32.47 22.34 21.21
CA ALA A 36 32.02 22.47 19.83
C ALA A 36 32.01 21.11 19.10
N ALA A 37 33.02 20.26 19.32
CA ALA A 37 33.09 18.91 18.74
C ALA A 37 31.98 17.99 19.27
N ALA A 38 31.68 18.04 20.57
CA ALA A 38 30.65 17.21 21.18
C ALA A 38 29.25 17.52 20.62
N TYR A 39 28.87 18.81 20.55
CA TYR A 39 27.58 19.21 19.96
C TYR A 39 27.53 18.98 18.44
N LEU A 40 28.65 19.08 17.73
CA LEU A 40 28.69 18.78 16.30
C LEU A 40 28.46 17.28 16.03
N ALA A 41 29.09 16.41 16.83
CA ALA A 41 28.87 14.98 16.76
C ALA A 41 27.41 14.61 17.09
N ASP A 42 26.80 15.26 18.09
CA ASP A 42 25.38 15.08 18.41
C ASP A 42 24.45 15.50 17.25
N GLY A 43 24.71 16.67 16.65
CA GLY A 43 23.95 17.16 15.50
C GLY A 43 24.00 16.20 14.30
N TYR A 44 25.18 15.65 13.98
CA TYR A 44 25.32 14.64 12.92
C TYR A 44 24.63 13.33 13.27
N SER A 45 24.66 12.88 14.53
CA SER A 45 23.93 11.68 14.98
C SER A 45 22.43 11.83 14.80
N ARG A 46 21.86 13.00 15.15
CA ARG A 46 20.42 13.26 15.00
C ARG A 46 19.97 13.28 13.55
N LEU A 47 20.85 13.66 12.62
CA LEU A 47 20.64 13.59 11.17
C LEU A 47 20.93 12.20 10.58
N GLY A 48 21.12 11.17 11.42
CA GLY A 48 21.39 9.80 11.00
C GLY A 48 22.77 9.56 10.40
N ASN A 49 23.73 10.48 10.61
CA ASN A 49 25.09 10.38 10.09
C ASN A 49 26.10 9.99 11.18
N TYR A 50 25.95 8.76 11.69
CA TYR A 50 26.79 8.22 12.77
C TYR A 50 28.28 8.15 12.42
N GLU A 51 28.62 7.77 11.19
CA GLU A 51 30.01 7.69 10.73
C GLU A 51 30.71 9.04 10.82
N LYS A 52 30.02 10.12 10.42
CA LYS A 52 30.56 11.48 10.51
C LYS A 52 30.71 11.92 11.96
N ALA A 53 29.74 11.62 12.81
CA ALA A 53 29.80 11.90 14.25
C ALA A 53 31.01 11.20 14.91
N LEU A 54 31.20 9.90 14.64
CA LEU A 54 32.35 9.13 15.15
C LEU A 54 33.69 9.65 14.60
N SER A 55 33.73 10.08 13.34
CA SER A 55 34.94 10.68 12.75
C SER A 55 35.36 11.97 13.44
N ILE A 56 34.40 12.85 13.79
CA ILE A 56 34.68 14.09 14.54
C ILE A 56 35.31 13.78 15.90
N LEU A 57 34.74 12.83 16.63
CA LEU A 57 35.29 12.41 17.92
C LEU A 57 36.69 11.79 17.76
N SER A 58 36.89 10.93 16.77
CA SER A 58 38.19 10.31 16.50
C SER A 58 39.30 11.35 16.22
N GLN A 59 38.99 12.41 15.47
CA GLN A 59 39.93 13.51 15.23
C GLN A 59 40.30 14.27 16.51
N MET A 60 39.39 14.40 17.47
CA MET A 60 39.65 15.04 18.76
C MET A 60 40.59 14.18 19.63
N TRP A 61 40.40 12.86 19.61
CA TRP A 61 41.32 11.90 20.24
C TRP A 61 42.74 12.01 19.67
N GLU A 62 42.89 11.96 18.34
CA GLU A 62 44.18 12.08 17.65
C GLU A 62 44.93 13.38 17.97
N ARG A 63 44.18 14.47 18.19
CA ARG A 63 44.73 15.80 18.53
C ARG A 63 45.02 15.98 20.02
N GLY A 64 44.83 14.95 20.85
CA GLY A 64 45.03 14.99 22.29
C GLY A 64 44.03 15.90 23.03
N SER A 65 42.87 16.18 22.43
CA SER A 65 41.83 17.08 22.96
C SER A 65 40.59 16.28 23.35
N TRP A 66 40.73 15.45 24.38
CA TRP A 66 39.75 14.42 24.76
C TRP A 66 39.39 14.47 26.26
N ASP A 67 38.21 13.99 26.64
CA ASP A 67 37.81 13.76 28.02
C ASP A 67 36.82 12.59 28.15
N GLU A 68 36.48 12.24 29.39
CA GLU A 68 35.62 11.10 29.74
C GLU A 68 34.22 11.20 29.12
N GLU A 69 33.68 12.42 29.00
CA GLU A 69 32.34 12.63 28.43
C GLU A 69 32.32 12.34 26.92
N MET A 70 33.38 12.74 26.21
CA MET A 70 33.56 12.38 24.81
C MET A 70 33.73 10.87 24.59
N GLU A 71 34.43 10.19 25.51
CA GLU A 71 34.53 8.73 25.44
C GLU A 71 33.15 8.07 25.58
N LYS A 72 32.35 8.49 26.57
CA LYS A 72 30.96 8.02 26.74
C LYS A 72 30.12 8.29 25.50
N GLN A 73 30.22 9.48 24.92
CA GLN A 73 29.52 9.83 23.67
C GLN A 73 29.93 8.92 22.52
N ARG A 74 31.23 8.65 22.35
CA ARG A 74 31.76 7.77 21.30
C ARG A 74 31.29 6.33 21.48
N GLU A 75 31.42 5.77 22.68
CA GLU A 75 30.96 4.40 23.00
C GLU A 75 29.45 4.25 22.75
N ARG A 76 28.67 5.27 23.09
CA ARG A 76 27.23 5.33 22.84
C ARG A 76 26.91 5.34 21.33
N LEU A 77 27.60 6.16 20.54
CA LEU A 77 27.39 6.22 19.09
C LEU A 77 27.82 4.92 18.38
N GLN A 78 28.93 4.33 18.80
CA GLN A 78 29.40 3.06 18.24
C GLN A 78 28.40 1.94 18.49
N ARG A 79 27.88 1.84 19.73
CA ARG A 79 26.82 0.88 20.08
C ARG A 79 25.58 1.03 19.20
N ASN A 80 25.08 2.26 19.04
CA ASN A 80 23.93 2.52 18.17
C ASN A 80 24.15 2.05 16.73
N LEU A 81 25.32 2.34 16.16
CA LEU A 81 25.65 1.95 14.79
C LEU A 81 25.75 0.42 14.65
N ASP A 82 26.32 -0.25 15.64
CA ASP A 82 26.44 -1.71 15.67
C ASP A 82 25.06 -2.36 15.78
N ASP A 83 24.20 -1.86 16.67
CA ASP A 83 22.82 -2.31 16.85
C ASP A 83 22.02 -2.14 15.55
N LEU A 84 22.05 -0.94 14.96
CA LEU A 84 21.36 -0.66 13.68
C LEU A 84 21.83 -1.60 12.56
N THR A 85 23.14 -1.88 12.51
CA THR A 85 23.72 -2.81 11.53
C THR A 85 23.20 -4.24 11.73
N ILE A 86 23.11 -4.71 12.97
CA ILE A 86 22.56 -6.04 13.30
C ILE A 86 21.10 -6.14 12.89
N VAL A 87 20.33 -5.11 13.19
CA VAL A 87 18.90 -5.00 12.88
C VAL A 87 18.63 -5.04 11.38
N GLU A 88 19.33 -4.22 10.60
CA GLU A 88 19.13 -4.17 9.16
C GLU A 88 19.59 -5.47 8.47
N ARG A 89 20.65 -6.11 8.98
CA ARG A 89 21.11 -7.42 8.49
C ARG A 89 20.13 -8.55 8.84
N SER A 90 19.51 -8.50 10.02
CA SER A 90 18.67 -9.58 10.55
C SER A 90 17.23 -9.55 10.06
N ARG A 91 16.73 -8.39 9.56
CA ARG A 91 15.37 -8.21 9.02
C ARG A 91 14.91 -9.35 8.08
N PHE A 92 15.86 -9.95 7.35
CA PHE A 92 15.63 -11.05 6.39
C PHE A 92 16.66 -12.19 6.52
N HIS A 93 17.30 -12.34 7.69
CA HIS A 93 18.55 -13.10 7.92
C HIS A 93 18.75 -14.36 7.08
N ASN A 94 17.71 -15.18 6.89
CA ASN A 94 17.70 -16.37 6.01
C ASN A 94 16.38 -16.55 5.22
N SER A 95 15.45 -15.60 5.30
CA SER A 95 14.10 -15.70 4.73
C SER A 95 13.77 -14.42 3.98
N PRO A 96 13.05 -14.49 2.84
CA PRO A 96 12.51 -13.29 2.23
C PRO A 96 11.52 -12.55 3.15
N PHE A 97 11.00 -13.19 4.21
CA PHE A 97 10.04 -12.59 5.13
C PHE A 97 10.67 -12.11 6.43
N LEU A 98 9.93 -11.28 7.17
CA LEU A 98 10.24 -10.95 8.55
C LEU A 98 10.30 -12.23 9.39
N SER A 99 11.38 -12.40 10.15
CA SER A 99 11.68 -13.62 10.90
C SER A 99 11.53 -13.46 12.42
N HIS A 100 11.39 -12.24 12.94
CA HIS A 100 11.30 -11.92 14.38
C HIS A 100 10.32 -10.76 14.63
N ALA A 101 9.69 -10.72 15.80
CA ALA A 101 8.82 -9.64 16.26
C ALA A 101 8.89 -9.44 17.78
N ILE A 102 8.54 -8.23 18.21
CA ILE A 102 8.42 -7.87 19.62
C ILE A 102 6.98 -7.96 20.09
N VAL A 103 6.75 -8.79 21.11
CA VAL A 103 5.41 -9.06 21.66
C VAL A 103 5.28 -8.41 23.04
N PRO A 104 4.18 -7.70 23.35
CA PRO A 104 3.89 -7.21 24.69
C PRO A 104 3.86 -8.38 25.69
N ASP A 105 4.58 -8.26 26.79
CA ASP A 105 4.65 -9.31 27.80
C ASP A 105 3.37 -9.36 28.66
N GLY A 106 2.67 -8.23 28.76
CA GLY A 106 1.41 -8.04 29.49
C GLY A 106 1.55 -7.36 30.86
N LYS A 107 2.76 -6.97 31.26
CA LYS A 107 3.08 -6.38 32.59
C LYS A 107 3.70 -4.99 32.54
N GLY A 108 3.73 -4.40 31.36
CA GLY A 108 4.65 -3.31 31.12
C GLY A 108 5.36 -3.56 29.82
N GLY A 109 6.15 -4.64 29.82
CA GLY A 109 7.29 -4.98 28.98
C GLY A 109 6.98 -5.60 27.63
N TYR A 110 8.05 -6.00 26.98
CA TYR A 110 8.04 -6.58 25.65
C TYR A 110 9.19 -7.58 25.49
N LEU A 111 9.07 -8.43 24.47
CA LEU A 111 9.90 -9.61 24.28
C LEU A 111 10.24 -9.77 22.78
N VAL A 112 11.51 -9.74 22.34
CA VAL A 112 11.90 -10.21 20.99
C VAL A 112 11.75 -11.71 20.93
N ASP A 113 11.08 -12.17 19.88
CA ASP A 113 10.91 -13.58 19.60
C ASP A 113 10.86 -13.83 18.11
N SER A 114 11.18 -15.04 17.67
CA SER A 114 11.01 -15.45 16.27
C SER A 114 9.55 -15.30 15.83
N LEU A 115 9.25 -14.89 14.60
CA LEU A 115 7.89 -14.92 14.08
C LEU A 115 7.54 -16.34 13.66
N GLY A 116 6.59 -16.94 14.36
CA GLY A 116 6.38 -18.38 14.28
C GLY A 116 7.51 -19.19 14.94
N PHE A 117 7.37 -20.50 14.92
CA PHE A 117 8.32 -21.44 15.51
C PHE A 117 8.18 -22.82 14.85
N PRO A 118 9.24 -23.64 14.84
CA PRO A 118 9.25 -24.91 14.15
C PRO A 118 8.37 -25.97 14.79
N GLY A 119 8.03 -26.95 13.94
CA GLY A 119 7.42 -28.22 14.29
C GLY A 119 5.93 -28.20 14.63
N THR A 120 5.42 -29.31 15.15
CA THR A 120 3.99 -29.61 15.19
C THR A 120 3.52 -29.82 16.62
N TRP A 121 2.65 -28.95 17.10
CA TRP A 121 2.23 -28.91 18.49
C TRP A 121 0.72 -29.07 18.60
N ILE A 122 0.27 -30.02 19.42
CA ILE A 122 -1.15 -30.27 19.68
C ILE A 122 -1.46 -29.89 21.12
N CYS A 123 -2.22 -28.81 21.32
CA CYS A 123 -2.73 -28.40 22.62
C CYS A 123 -4.11 -29.00 22.87
N ARG A 124 -4.29 -29.67 24.01
CA ARG A 124 -5.58 -30.19 24.49
C ARG A 124 -5.95 -29.52 25.80
N ILE A 125 -7.10 -28.86 25.85
CA ILE A 125 -7.59 -28.20 27.06
C ILE A 125 -8.53 -29.14 27.81
N GLN A 126 -8.20 -29.48 29.06
CA GLN A 126 -9.09 -30.27 29.92
C GLN A 126 -10.10 -29.34 30.60
N GLY A 127 -11.39 -29.49 30.23
CA GLY A 127 -12.51 -28.70 30.74
C GLY A 127 -13.21 -27.85 29.69
N SER A 128 -14.15 -27.02 30.12
CA SER A 128 -15.01 -26.20 29.25
C SER A 128 -14.54 -24.75 29.07
N ARG A 129 -13.41 -24.36 29.68
CA ARG A 129 -12.92 -22.98 29.65
C ARG A 129 -12.25 -22.67 28.31
N TYR A 130 -12.72 -21.62 27.64
CA TYR A 130 -12.05 -21.07 26.47
C TYR A 130 -10.65 -20.56 26.83
N LEU A 131 -9.65 -20.97 26.06
CA LEU A 131 -8.30 -20.44 26.15
C LEU A 131 -7.97 -19.66 24.87
N PRO A 132 -7.57 -18.39 24.97
CA PRO A 132 -7.24 -17.61 23.79
C PRO A 132 -5.93 -18.11 23.18
N PRO A 133 -5.78 -18.09 21.84
CA PRO A 133 -4.56 -18.51 21.15
C PRO A 133 -3.24 -18.05 21.76
N PRO A 134 -3.09 -16.80 22.23
CA PRO A 134 -1.81 -16.29 22.71
C PRO A 134 -1.28 -17.01 23.94
N ALA A 135 -2.18 -17.51 24.80
CA ALA A 135 -1.80 -18.17 26.06
C ALA A 135 -1.05 -19.47 25.81
N TYR A 136 -1.54 -20.31 24.88
CA TYR A 136 -0.83 -21.55 24.53
C TYR A 136 0.29 -21.31 23.52
N LEU A 137 0.14 -20.39 22.56
CA LEU A 137 1.19 -20.10 21.57
C LEU A 137 2.49 -19.63 22.25
N ARG A 138 2.38 -18.81 23.29
CA ARG A 138 3.53 -18.36 24.11
C ARG A 138 4.28 -19.54 24.72
N PHE A 139 3.56 -20.49 25.31
CA PHE A 139 4.16 -21.67 25.94
C PHE A 139 4.77 -22.63 24.91
N LEU A 140 4.08 -22.89 23.80
CA LEU A 140 4.60 -23.72 22.69
C LEU A 140 5.90 -23.16 22.13
N LYS A 141 5.98 -21.84 22.01
CA LYS A 141 7.18 -21.16 21.58
C LYS A 141 8.32 -21.28 22.59
N SER A 142 8.03 -21.24 23.88
CA SER A 142 9.02 -21.53 24.93
C SER A 142 9.53 -22.98 24.83
N LEU A 143 8.68 -23.96 24.55
CA LEU A 143 9.09 -25.35 24.31
C LEU A 143 9.96 -25.50 23.06
N ALA A 144 9.58 -24.86 21.95
CA ALA A 144 10.36 -24.87 20.72
C ALA A 144 11.74 -24.23 20.94
N TRP A 145 11.80 -23.10 21.64
CA TRP A 145 13.05 -22.43 22.01
C TRP A 145 13.97 -23.34 22.84
N VAL A 146 13.44 -23.99 23.88
CA VAL A 146 14.23 -24.92 24.71
C VAL A 146 14.76 -26.10 23.89
N THR A 147 13.95 -26.63 22.97
CA THR A 147 14.38 -27.70 22.06
C THR A 147 15.55 -27.23 21.19
N GLU A 148 15.48 -26.01 20.65
CA GLU A 148 16.56 -25.40 19.85
C GLU A 148 17.85 -25.25 20.66
N GLN A 149 17.78 -24.78 21.91
CA GLN A 149 18.94 -24.67 22.79
C GLN A 149 19.63 -26.02 23.05
N ILE A 150 18.85 -27.09 23.22
CA ILE A 150 19.40 -28.45 23.37
C ILE A 150 20.10 -28.88 22.08
N ARG A 151 19.45 -28.68 20.92
CA ARG A 151 20.01 -29.04 19.61
C ARG A 151 21.32 -28.30 19.30
N ASN A 152 21.45 -27.06 19.77
CA ASN A 152 22.65 -26.24 19.63
C ASN A 152 23.75 -26.56 20.67
N ASN A 153 23.51 -27.51 21.58
CA ASN A 153 24.37 -27.82 22.74
C ASN A 153 24.56 -26.64 23.71
N GLU A 154 23.61 -25.71 23.74
CA GLU A 154 23.61 -24.54 24.64
C GLU A 154 22.91 -24.84 25.97
N LEU A 155 22.11 -25.91 26.02
CA LEU A 155 21.43 -26.38 27.23
C LEU A 155 21.81 -27.84 27.56
N PRO A 156 22.48 -28.12 28.69
CA PRO A 156 22.73 -29.49 29.12
C PRO A 156 21.42 -30.15 29.61
N VAL A 157 21.18 -31.38 29.18
CA VAL A 157 20.08 -32.22 29.65
C VAL A 157 20.64 -33.24 30.64
N GLY A 158 19.99 -33.40 31.80
CA GLY A 158 20.51 -34.14 32.95
C GLY A 158 21.07 -35.54 32.64
N GLY A 159 22.27 -35.82 33.18
CA GLY A 159 22.88 -37.17 33.20
C GLY A 159 24.37 -37.25 33.51
N SER A 160 24.84 -36.78 34.68
CA SER A 160 26.06 -37.32 35.29
C SER A 160 25.75 -38.69 35.92
N TRP A 161 26.27 -39.76 35.29
CA TRP A 161 26.35 -41.16 35.75
C TRP A 161 25.04 -41.92 36.05
N GLY A 162 24.60 -42.74 35.09
CA GLY A 162 23.69 -43.88 35.32
C GLY A 162 22.63 -44.12 34.24
N THR A 163 23.00 -44.79 33.13
CA THR A 163 22.12 -45.57 32.21
C THR A 163 20.59 -45.30 32.15
N ALA A 164 20.16 -44.10 31.80
CA ALA A 164 18.82 -43.86 31.24
C ALA A 164 18.81 -42.59 30.36
N CYS A 165 18.57 -42.78 29.06
CA CYS A 165 18.41 -41.76 27.99
C CYS A 165 19.65 -40.97 27.54
N ARG A 166 20.30 -41.45 26.45
CA ARG A 166 21.13 -40.61 25.56
C ARG A 166 20.34 -40.34 24.28
N VAL A 167 19.45 -39.35 24.28
CA VAL A 167 18.89 -38.82 23.01
C VAL A 167 19.93 -37.84 22.45
N PRO A 168 20.57 -38.11 21.30
CA PRO A 168 21.50 -37.18 20.67
C PRO A 168 20.84 -35.81 20.47
N ALA A 169 21.60 -34.72 20.61
CA ALA A 169 21.07 -33.35 20.49
C ALA A 169 20.20 -33.16 19.24
N LEU A 170 20.63 -33.69 18.08
CA LEU A 170 19.89 -33.58 16.81
C LEU A 170 18.57 -34.38 16.73
N GLU A 171 18.35 -35.35 17.61
CA GLU A 171 17.14 -36.19 17.66
C GLU A 171 16.04 -35.61 18.58
N TRP A 172 16.27 -34.44 19.19
CA TRP A 172 15.25 -33.78 20.01
C TRP A 172 14.10 -33.22 19.17
N PRO A 173 12.84 -33.48 19.57
CA PRO A 173 11.70 -33.20 18.71
C PRO A 173 11.21 -31.76 18.79
N PHE A 174 10.86 -31.19 17.63
CA PHE A 174 10.06 -29.97 17.54
C PHE A 174 8.54 -30.26 17.54
N SER A 175 8.12 -31.48 17.83
CA SER A 175 6.71 -31.87 17.89
C SER A 175 6.31 -32.42 19.25
N GLY A 176 5.02 -32.30 19.55
CA GLY A 176 4.45 -32.95 20.71
C GLY A 176 3.05 -32.49 21.10
N THR A 177 2.56 -33.09 22.18
CA THR A 177 1.25 -32.81 22.76
C THR A 177 1.39 -32.08 24.08
N VAL A 178 0.62 -31.00 24.27
CA VAL A 178 0.48 -30.26 25.51
C VAL A 178 -0.94 -30.43 26.06
N SER A 179 -1.09 -31.08 27.20
CA SER A 179 -2.35 -31.20 27.93
C SER A 179 -2.42 -30.14 29.02
N ILE A 180 -3.44 -29.30 28.99
CA ILE A 180 -3.63 -28.19 29.93
C ILE A 180 -4.67 -28.61 30.97
N THR A 181 -4.29 -28.66 32.25
CA THR A 181 -5.15 -29.09 33.37
C THR A 181 -5.44 -27.94 34.34
N GLN A 182 -6.60 -28.01 35.02
CA GLN A 182 -6.97 -27.10 36.10
C GLN A 182 -6.37 -27.50 37.46
N ASP A 183 -6.05 -28.78 37.64
CA ASP A 183 -5.47 -29.35 38.85
C ASP A 183 -4.19 -30.11 38.47
N PRO A 184 -3.03 -29.43 38.40
CA PRO A 184 -1.78 -30.04 37.97
C PRO A 184 -1.11 -30.93 39.04
N GLY A 185 -1.70 -31.08 40.24
CA GLY A 185 -1.04 -31.75 41.36
C GLY A 185 0.13 -30.94 41.94
N GLU A 186 1.16 -31.61 42.49
CA GLU A 186 2.33 -30.96 43.11
C GLU A 186 3.22 -30.21 42.09
N ASN A 187 3.31 -30.69 40.84
CA ASN A 187 4.16 -30.11 39.80
C ASN A 187 3.33 -29.31 38.78
N GLN A 188 3.63 -28.02 38.62
CA GLN A 188 2.91 -27.15 37.66
C GLN A 188 3.19 -27.49 36.19
N ILE A 189 4.33 -28.13 35.90
CA ILE A 189 4.74 -28.60 34.56
C ILE A 189 5.34 -30.00 34.71
N THR A 190 4.88 -30.95 33.89
CA THR A 190 5.46 -32.28 33.74
C THR A 190 5.90 -32.49 32.31
N LEU A 191 7.17 -32.87 32.10
CA LEU A 191 7.77 -33.12 30.78
C LEU A 191 8.10 -34.61 30.61
N SER A 192 7.73 -35.19 29.48
CA SER A 192 8.10 -36.55 29.10
C SER A 192 8.35 -36.65 27.59
N LEU A 193 9.12 -37.65 27.18
CA LEU A 193 9.32 -37.97 25.77
C LEU A 193 8.57 -39.28 25.46
N VAL A 194 7.84 -39.28 24.35
CA VAL A 194 7.11 -40.46 23.90
C VAL A 194 7.73 -40.94 22.61
N LYS A 195 8.07 -42.23 22.55
CA LYS A 195 8.51 -42.86 21.30
C LYS A 195 7.29 -43.45 20.61
N THR A 196 6.89 -42.79 19.53
CA THR A 196 5.84 -43.27 18.62
C THR A 196 6.45 -44.26 17.62
N ARG A 197 5.67 -45.24 17.16
CA ARG A 197 6.16 -46.26 16.20
C ARG A 197 6.46 -45.66 14.81
N ASP A 198 5.73 -44.61 14.44
CA ASP A 198 5.72 -44.07 13.07
C ASP A 198 6.28 -42.63 12.95
N LYS A 199 6.25 -41.83 14.04
CA LYS A 199 6.64 -40.39 14.02
C LYS A 199 7.92 -40.08 14.79
N GLY A 200 8.59 -41.09 15.36
CA GLY A 200 9.80 -40.92 16.16
C GLY A 200 9.52 -40.48 17.61
N ILE A 201 10.43 -39.71 18.19
CA ILE A 201 10.31 -39.19 19.56
C ILE A 201 9.49 -37.90 19.51
N GLU A 202 8.59 -37.67 20.47
CA GLU A 202 7.80 -36.43 20.58
C GLU A 202 7.70 -35.95 22.05
N TRP A 203 7.44 -34.67 22.26
CA TRP A 203 7.11 -34.13 23.57
C TRP A 203 5.72 -34.58 24.04
N ARG A 204 5.61 -34.94 25.31
CA ARG A 204 4.33 -35.01 26.03
C ARG A 204 4.45 -34.16 27.29
N VAL A 205 3.68 -33.07 27.32
CA VAL A 205 3.72 -32.06 28.37
C VAL A 205 2.36 -31.96 29.04
N GLU A 206 2.35 -32.00 30.37
CA GLU A 206 1.18 -31.64 31.17
C GLU A 206 1.46 -30.33 31.89
N VAL A 207 0.55 -29.38 31.80
CA VAL A 207 0.77 -28.02 32.29
C VAL A 207 -0.46 -27.46 33.00
N GLY A 208 -0.25 -26.86 34.17
CA GLY A 208 -1.28 -26.13 34.90
C GLY A 208 -1.67 -24.84 34.20
N LEU A 209 -2.96 -24.48 34.25
CA LEU A 209 -3.48 -23.25 33.61
C LEU A 209 -2.76 -21.97 34.04
N SER A 210 -2.30 -21.90 35.29
CA SER A 210 -1.50 -20.80 35.86
C SER A 210 -0.20 -20.53 35.09
N VAL A 211 0.45 -21.57 34.57
CA VAL A 211 1.73 -21.49 33.84
C VAL A 211 1.59 -20.73 32.53
N LEU A 212 0.43 -20.82 31.88
CA LEU A 212 0.18 -20.12 30.62
C LEU A 212 0.12 -18.60 30.81
N ASN A 213 -0.13 -18.13 32.04
CA ASN A 213 -0.10 -16.72 32.42
C ASN A 213 1.27 -16.27 32.94
N TRP A 214 2.25 -17.18 33.06
CA TRP A 214 3.60 -16.80 33.45
C TRP A 214 4.26 -15.96 32.37
N GLU A 215 5.26 -15.18 32.79
CA GLU A 215 6.13 -14.55 31.80
C GLU A 215 6.84 -15.61 30.97
N ARG A 216 7.09 -15.28 29.70
CA ARG A 216 7.83 -16.16 28.80
C ARG A 216 9.19 -16.55 29.37
N GLU A 217 9.90 -15.61 29.98
CA GLU A 217 11.19 -15.88 30.62
C GLU A 217 11.06 -16.85 31.80
N GLN A 218 10.01 -16.69 32.61
CA GLN A 218 9.70 -17.62 33.69
C GLN A 218 9.38 -19.02 33.14
N GLN A 219 8.59 -19.13 32.06
CA GLN A 219 8.33 -20.42 31.39
C GLN A 219 9.64 -21.07 30.91
N ARG A 220 10.49 -20.32 30.21
CA ARG A 220 11.77 -20.82 29.68
C ARG A 220 12.74 -21.24 30.79
N ASN A 221 12.83 -20.47 31.86
CA ASN A 221 13.69 -20.77 33.01
C ASN A 221 13.19 -22.01 33.77
N GLU A 222 11.88 -22.17 33.94
CA GLU A 222 11.34 -23.37 34.59
C GLU A 222 11.55 -24.63 33.73
N LEU A 223 11.26 -24.54 32.43
CA LEU A 223 11.53 -25.64 31.49
C LEU A 223 13.03 -26.03 31.51
N ARG A 224 13.94 -25.05 31.49
CA ARG A 224 15.38 -25.24 31.64
C ARG A 224 15.73 -25.99 32.92
N ASN A 225 15.24 -25.51 34.07
CA ASN A 225 15.50 -26.11 35.37
C ASN A 225 15.03 -27.58 35.44
N LEU A 226 13.87 -27.90 34.86
CA LEU A 226 13.34 -29.26 34.80
C LEU A 226 14.23 -30.18 33.95
N LEU A 227 14.75 -29.67 32.83
CA LEU A 227 15.66 -30.41 31.94
C LEU A 227 17.04 -30.68 32.54
N GLU A 228 17.53 -29.77 33.37
CA GLU A 228 18.82 -29.92 34.05
C GLU A 228 18.76 -30.89 35.24
N LYS A 229 17.61 -30.96 35.95
CA LYS A 229 17.48 -31.66 37.24
C LYS A 229 16.96 -33.10 37.19
N ALA A 230 16.32 -33.54 36.10
CA ALA A 230 15.56 -34.81 36.10
C ALA A 230 15.96 -35.77 34.95
N PRO A 231 16.05 -37.10 35.20
CA PRO A 231 16.14 -38.09 34.13
C PRO A 231 14.80 -38.21 33.38
N PHE A 232 14.88 -38.29 32.04
CA PHE A 232 13.71 -38.44 31.17
C PHE A 232 13.26 -39.89 31.07
N SER A 233 11.99 -40.16 31.37
CA SER A 233 11.34 -41.41 30.99
C SER A 233 10.92 -41.33 29.51
N ILE A 234 11.51 -42.16 28.66
CA ILE A 234 10.93 -42.46 27.34
C ILE A 234 9.78 -43.43 27.60
N ILE A 235 8.56 -42.95 27.36
CA ILE A 235 7.36 -43.76 27.48
C ILE A 235 7.09 -44.36 26.10
N GLU A 236 6.97 -45.69 26.01
CA GLU A 236 6.43 -46.31 24.80
C GLU A 236 4.94 -46.01 24.72
N GLU A 237 4.49 -45.56 23.55
CA GLU A 237 3.09 -45.24 23.34
C GLU A 237 2.22 -46.50 23.53
N THR A 238 1.41 -46.49 24.59
CA THR A 238 0.38 -47.51 24.81
C THR A 238 -0.80 -47.19 23.90
N LYS A 239 -1.30 -48.20 23.18
CA LYS A 239 -2.43 -48.12 22.23
C LYS A 239 -3.49 -47.13 22.73
N ALA A 240 -3.77 -46.10 21.94
CA ALA A 240 -5.03 -45.38 22.06
C ALA A 240 -6.18 -46.37 21.80
N ASP A 241 -7.21 -46.28 22.63
CA ASP A 241 -8.44 -47.08 22.51
C ASP A 241 -9.07 -46.82 21.12
N PRO A 242 -9.27 -47.84 20.27
CA PRO A 242 -9.84 -47.65 18.94
C PRO A 242 -11.34 -47.27 18.94
N SER A 243 -11.93 -47.01 20.10
CA SER A 243 -13.36 -46.68 20.23
C SER A 243 -13.68 -45.23 19.87
N ARG A 244 -13.53 -44.87 18.60
CA ARG A 244 -14.32 -43.83 17.92
C ARG A 244 -14.23 -44.03 16.41
N SER A 245 -14.74 -45.19 15.96
CA SER A 245 -15.03 -45.45 14.55
C SER A 245 -16.45 -44.96 14.21
N ASP A 246 -16.71 -43.68 14.38
CA ASP A 246 -17.89 -43.08 13.75
C ASP A 246 -17.38 -42.38 12.50
N HIS A 247 -17.49 -43.07 11.37
CA HIS A 247 -17.32 -42.48 10.06
C HIS A 247 -18.39 -41.38 9.92
N PRO A 248 -18.02 -40.09 9.86
CA PRO A 248 -18.96 -39.09 9.38
C PRO A 248 -19.34 -39.50 7.96
N THR A 249 -20.61 -39.41 7.61
CA THR A 249 -21.05 -39.49 6.22
C THR A 249 -20.26 -38.46 5.42
N LEU A 250 -19.25 -38.94 4.67
CA LEU A 250 -18.45 -38.12 3.76
C LEU A 250 -19.41 -37.38 2.84
N CYS A 251 -19.43 -36.06 2.93
CA CYS A 251 -20.16 -35.24 1.97
C CYS A 251 -19.56 -35.49 0.58
N SER A 252 -20.35 -36.06 -0.32
CA SER A 252 -19.93 -36.32 -1.70
C SER A 252 -19.86 -34.99 -2.46
N GLY A 253 -18.69 -34.38 -2.53
CA GLY A 253 -18.42 -33.17 -3.33
C GLY A 253 -17.45 -32.20 -2.66
N PHE A 254 -16.85 -31.30 -3.45
CA PHE A 254 -16.00 -30.24 -2.90
C PHE A 254 -16.82 -29.26 -2.04
N PRO A 255 -16.26 -28.75 -0.93
CA PRO A 255 -16.98 -27.81 -0.07
C PRO A 255 -17.17 -26.45 -0.74
N ARG A 256 -18.28 -25.79 -0.40
CA ARG A 256 -18.61 -24.45 -0.89
C ARG A 256 -17.86 -23.41 -0.08
N VAL A 257 -17.03 -22.60 -0.74
CA VAL A 257 -16.15 -21.63 -0.09
C VAL A 257 -16.52 -20.21 -0.48
N LEU A 258 -16.93 -19.39 0.48
CA LEU A 258 -17.17 -17.97 0.29
C LEU A 258 -15.93 -17.18 0.72
N MET A 259 -15.29 -16.51 -0.24
CA MET A 259 -14.24 -15.53 0.03
C MET A 259 -14.85 -14.20 0.47
N ILE A 260 -14.31 -13.56 1.51
CA ILE A 260 -14.79 -12.26 2.00
C ILE A 260 -13.65 -11.24 2.02
N SER A 261 -13.92 -10.08 1.40
CA SER A 261 -13.11 -8.87 1.46
C SER A 261 -13.79 -7.85 2.37
N LEU A 262 -13.01 -7.15 3.20
CA LEU A 262 -13.46 -6.07 4.08
C LEU A 262 -13.01 -4.69 3.59
N GLY A 263 -12.59 -4.58 2.33
CA GLY A 263 -12.18 -3.32 1.72
C GLY A 263 -11.46 -3.52 0.39
N LEU A 264 -11.33 -2.44 -0.39
CA LEU A 264 -10.77 -2.48 -1.75
C LEU A 264 -9.36 -3.10 -1.82
N ALA A 265 -8.56 -2.96 -0.77
CA ALA A 265 -7.19 -3.48 -0.72
C ALA A 265 -7.11 -5.02 -0.81
N SER A 266 -8.17 -5.75 -0.42
CA SER A 266 -8.21 -7.22 -0.47
C SER A 266 -9.00 -7.79 -1.64
N ASP A 267 -9.76 -6.97 -2.38
CA ASP A 267 -10.66 -7.43 -3.45
C ASP A 267 -9.94 -8.24 -4.54
N TYR A 268 -8.81 -7.71 -5.01
CA TYR A 268 -8.03 -8.35 -6.06
C TYR A 268 -7.51 -9.72 -5.62
N ALA A 269 -6.95 -9.80 -4.40
CA ALA A 269 -6.42 -11.04 -3.85
C ALA A 269 -7.52 -12.10 -3.67
N ILE A 270 -8.68 -11.73 -3.11
CA ILE A 270 -9.76 -12.72 -2.91
C ILE A 270 -10.37 -13.20 -4.23
N THR A 271 -10.36 -12.36 -5.26
CA THR A 271 -10.83 -12.72 -6.61
C THR A 271 -9.95 -13.83 -7.20
N ILE A 272 -8.62 -13.67 -7.12
CA ILE A 272 -7.67 -14.71 -7.57
C ILE A 272 -7.87 -16.00 -6.78
N LEU A 273 -8.02 -15.91 -5.45
CA LEU A 273 -8.21 -17.08 -4.59
C LEU A 273 -9.52 -17.81 -4.92
N ARG A 274 -10.61 -17.09 -5.17
CA ARG A 274 -11.89 -17.65 -5.65
C ARG A 274 -11.67 -18.38 -6.98
N ASP A 275 -11.06 -17.74 -7.96
CA ASP A 275 -10.85 -18.32 -9.30
C ASP A 275 -9.97 -19.58 -9.23
N ARG A 276 -9.00 -19.59 -8.31
CA ARG A 276 -8.19 -20.78 -8.08
C ARG A 276 -8.97 -21.92 -7.44
N LEU A 277 -9.82 -21.64 -6.46
CA LEU A 277 -10.72 -22.64 -5.89
C LEU A 277 -11.60 -23.24 -6.98
N MET A 278 -12.18 -22.41 -7.85
CA MET A 278 -12.98 -22.87 -9.00
C MET A 278 -12.16 -23.71 -9.98
N HIS A 279 -10.94 -23.28 -10.30
CA HIS A 279 -10.02 -24.04 -11.17
C HIS A 279 -9.70 -25.42 -10.58
N ASN A 280 -9.61 -25.53 -9.25
CA ASN A 280 -9.40 -26.78 -8.53
C ASN A 280 -10.70 -27.57 -8.28
N GLY A 281 -11.83 -27.17 -8.86
CA GLY A 281 -13.11 -27.88 -8.82
C GLY A 281 -14.04 -27.53 -7.65
N PHE A 282 -13.69 -26.55 -6.81
CA PHE A 282 -14.53 -26.13 -5.69
C PHE A 282 -15.64 -25.17 -6.16
N PRO A 283 -16.89 -25.31 -5.66
CA PRO A 283 -17.85 -24.22 -5.74
C PRO A 283 -17.34 -23.06 -4.87
N ALA A 284 -16.97 -21.94 -5.49
CA ALA A 284 -16.47 -20.77 -4.79
C ALA A 284 -17.16 -19.49 -5.25
N ALA A 285 -17.35 -18.56 -4.31
CA ALA A 285 -17.91 -17.24 -4.54
C ALA A 285 -17.10 -16.19 -3.78
N ALA A 286 -17.31 -14.91 -4.10
CA ALA A 286 -16.69 -13.79 -3.38
C ALA A 286 -17.76 -12.80 -2.92
N SER A 287 -17.59 -12.27 -1.72
CA SER A 287 -18.39 -11.18 -1.16
C SER A 287 -17.48 -10.01 -0.77
N PHE A 288 -17.87 -8.81 -1.18
CA PHE A 288 -17.12 -7.59 -0.97
C PHE A 288 -17.87 -6.69 0.01
N ILE A 289 -17.50 -6.75 1.29
CA ILE A 289 -18.17 -5.95 2.32
C ILE A 289 -17.61 -4.54 2.29
N ARG A 290 -18.42 -3.62 1.78
CA ARG A 290 -18.07 -2.21 1.64
C ARG A 290 -18.40 -1.36 2.87
N SER A 291 -19.36 -1.81 3.69
CA SER A 291 -19.75 -1.15 4.93
C SER A 291 -20.43 -2.12 5.89
N LEU A 292 -19.97 -2.15 7.14
CA LEU A 292 -20.57 -2.96 8.20
C LEU A 292 -21.97 -2.49 8.63
N LYS A 293 -22.39 -1.27 8.28
CA LYS A 293 -23.76 -0.80 8.56
C LYS A 293 -24.82 -1.72 7.97
N HIS A 294 -24.48 -2.44 6.90
CA HIS A 294 -25.37 -3.35 6.20
C HIS A 294 -25.01 -4.83 6.44
N LEU A 295 -24.21 -5.14 7.47
CA LEU A 295 -23.72 -6.48 7.71
C LEU A 295 -24.84 -7.52 7.76
N GLU A 296 -25.96 -7.22 8.42
CA GLU A 296 -27.09 -8.16 8.51
C GLU A 296 -27.64 -8.56 7.13
N SER A 297 -27.72 -7.62 6.19
CA SER A 297 -28.16 -7.94 4.82
C SER A 297 -27.13 -8.76 4.05
N TYR A 298 -25.83 -8.57 4.28
CA TYR A 298 -24.80 -9.49 3.76
C TYR A 298 -24.96 -10.89 4.37
N ILE A 299 -25.17 -10.98 5.69
CA ILE A 299 -25.36 -12.27 6.38
C ILE A 299 -26.61 -12.99 5.87
N GLU A 300 -27.71 -12.28 5.66
CA GLU A 300 -28.94 -12.81 5.08
C GLU A 300 -28.73 -13.38 3.67
N SER A 301 -27.95 -12.68 2.82
CA SER A 301 -27.67 -13.15 1.46
C SER A 301 -26.82 -14.43 1.45
N TYR A 302 -25.98 -14.64 2.46
CA TYR A 302 -25.14 -15.83 2.57
C TYR A 302 -25.91 -17.12 2.82
N PHE A 303 -27.19 -17.06 3.21
CA PHE A 303 -28.03 -18.26 3.27
C PHE A 303 -28.38 -18.83 1.89
N ARG A 304 -28.34 -18.00 0.83
CA ARG A 304 -28.82 -18.35 -0.52
C ARG A 304 -27.92 -17.77 -1.61
N ILE A 305 -26.69 -18.28 -1.70
CA ILE A 305 -25.72 -17.81 -2.69
C ILE A 305 -26.00 -18.48 -4.05
N PRO A 306 -26.21 -17.72 -5.15
CA PRO A 306 -26.52 -18.27 -6.46
C PRO A 306 -25.47 -19.26 -6.99
N GLU A 307 -24.19 -18.93 -6.86
CA GLU A 307 -23.03 -19.76 -7.26
C GLU A 307 -22.99 -21.11 -6.52
N PHE A 308 -23.72 -21.20 -5.42
CA PHE A 308 -23.85 -22.37 -4.56
C PHE A 308 -25.18 -23.09 -4.75
N ASN A 309 -25.88 -22.84 -5.86
CA ASN A 309 -27.24 -23.34 -6.11
C ASN A 309 -28.18 -22.98 -4.95
N SER A 310 -28.06 -21.75 -4.42
CA SER A 310 -28.83 -21.23 -3.29
C SER A 310 -28.63 -21.96 -1.95
N HIS A 311 -27.48 -22.61 -1.76
CA HIS A 311 -27.08 -23.22 -0.49
C HIS A 311 -26.10 -22.32 0.28
N PRO A 312 -26.04 -22.41 1.63
CA PRO A 312 -25.07 -21.67 2.41
C PRO A 312 -23.64 -22.20 2.22
N PRO A 313 -22.60 -21.36 2.47
CA PRO A 313 -21.21 -21.80 2.44
C PRO A 313 -20.93 -22.88 3.50
N HIS A 314 -20.03 -23.81 3.19
CA HIS A 314 -19.41 -24.66 4.21
C HIS A 314 -18.22 -23.95 4.88
N ILE A 315 -17.60 -23.01 4.17
CA ILE A 315 -16.38 -22.31 4.61
C ILE A 315 -16.51 -20.82 4.28
N PHE A 316 -16.20 -19.98 5.25
CA PHE A 316 -16.01 -18.53 5.10
C PHE A 316 -14.52 -18.22 5.20
N ALA A 317 -13.90 -17.75 4.12
CA ALA A 317 -12.48 -17.39 4.07
C ALA A 317 -12.32 -15.86 4.02
N VAL A 318 -11.78 -15.27 5.08
CA VAL A 318 -11.69 -13.80 5.23
C VAL A 318 -10.24 -13.35 5.06
N SER A 319 -9.99 -12.44 4.12
CA SER A 319 -8.70 -11.76 3.99
C SER A 319 -8.67 -10.54 4.92
N VAL A 320 -7.73 -10.50 5.85
CA VAL A 320 -7.61 -9.46 6.88
C VAL A 320 -6.32 -8.67 6.70
N LEU A 321 -6.44 -7.35 6.77
CA LEU A 321 -5.34 -6.39 6.88
C LEU A 321 -5.40 -5.72 8.26
N ASP A 322 -4.30 -5.12 8.70
CA ASP A 322 -4.20 -4.49 10.02
C ASP A 322 -5.26 -3.41 10.23
N ALA A 323 -5.62 -2.70 9.16
CA ALA A 323 -6.61 -1.63 9.16
C ALA A 323 -8.07 -2.10 9.34
N VAL A 324 -8.37 -3.41 9.25
CA VAL A 324 -9.74 -3.96 9.27
C VAL A 324 -9.93 -5.10 10.29
N ILE A 325 -9.06 -5.16 11.30
CA ILE A 325 -9.07 -6.22 12.32
C ILE A 325 -10.37 -6.21 13.13
N GLU A 326 -10.84 -5.04 13.55
CA GLU A 326 -12.07 -4.91 14.35
C GLU A 326 -13.28 -5.36 13.54
N GLU A 327 -13.33 -4.95 12.27
CA GLU A 327 -14.38 -5.32 11.33
C GLU A 327 -14.41 -6.83 11.07
N ALA A 328 -13.23 -7.46 10.95
CA ALA A 328 -13.12 -8.91 10.82
C ALA A 328 -13.67 -9.64 12.05
N CYS A 329 -13.35 -9.17 13.25
CA CYS A 329 -13.90 -9.73 14.49
C CYS A 329 -15.43 -9.67 14.54
N TYR A 330 -16.00 -8.52 14.16
CA TYR A 330 -17.45 -8.34 14.15
C TYR A 330 -18.14 -9.26 13.13
N LEU A 331 -17.62 -9.30 11.89
CA LEU A 331 -18.09 -10.21 10.84
C LEU A 331 -18.05 -11.67 11.31
N ILE A 332 -16.89 -12.14 11.78
CA ILE A 332 -16.68 -13.53 12.16
C ILE A 332 -17.63 -13.91 13.30
N SER A 333 -17.82 -13.03 14.29
CA SER A 333 -18.79 -13.24 15.37
C SER A 333 -20.22 -13.44 14.84
N ARG A 334 -20.65 -12.61 13.87
CA ARG A 334 -21.98 -12.74 13.26
C ARG A 334 -22.11 -13.99 12.38
N VAL A 335 -21.09 -14.33 11.60
CA VAL A 335 -21.03 -15.60 10.84
C VAL A 335 -21.16 -16.79 11.78
N ARG A 336 -20.47 -16.80 12.92
CA ARG A 336 -20.55 -17.88 13.92
C ARG A 336 -21.95 -18.07 14.48
N GLN A 337 -22.69 -16.99 14.70
CA GLN A 337 -24.04 -17.02 15.24
C GLN A 337 -25.06 -17.54 14.21
N CYS A 338 -24.87 -17.21 12.93
CA CYS A 338 -25.83 -17.54 11.86
C CYS A 338 -25.50 -18.86 11.15
N PHE A 339 -24.22 -19.23 11.08
CA PHE A 339 -23.69 -20.42 10.40
C PHE A 339 -22.77 -21.22 11.34
N PRO A 340 -23.31 -21.82 12.42
CA PRO A 340 -22.51 -22.53 13.42
C PRO A 340 -21.77 -23.76 12.88
N GLU A 341 -22.28 -24.32 11.78
CA GLU A 341 -21.76 -25.52 11.08
C GLU A 341 -20.64 -25.21 10.08
N ALA A 342 -20.47 -23.95 9.68
CA ALA A 342 -19.49 -23.56 8.66
C ALA A 342 -18.12 -23.31 9.30
N PHE A 343 -17.03 -23.60 8.61
CA PHE A 343 -15.69 -23.22 9.07
C PHE A 343 -15.36 -21.76 8.74
N VAL A 344 -14.45 -21.15 9.50
CA VAL A 344 -13.87 -19.83 9.19
C VAL A 344 -12.37 -19.96 9.04
N ILE A 345 -11.88 -19.56 7.87
CA ILE A 345 -10.46 -19.44 7.55
C ILE A 345 -10.10 -17.95 7.55
N ILE A 346 -8.97 -17.59 8.15
CA ILE A 346 -8.41 -16.23 8.10
C ILE A 346 -7.00 -16.23 7.51
N GLY A 347 -6.67 -15.16 6.79
CA GLY A 347 -5.37 -14.93 6.16
C GLY A 347 -5.20 -13.46 5.79
N GLY A 348 -4.29 -13.16 4.85
CA GLY A 348 -4.00 -11.79 4.40
C GLY A 348 -2.64 -11.28 4.88
N SER A 349 -2.33 -10.01 4.65
CA SER A 349 -1.00 -9.43 4.98
C SER A 349 -0.68 -9.51 6.48
N THR A 350 -1.69 -9.38 7.34
CA THR A 350 -1.58 -9.50 8.81
C THR A 350 -1.08 -10.89 9.24
N SER A 351 -1.26 -11.92 8.41
CA SER A 351 -0.79 -13.27 8.71
C SER A 351 0.74 -13.40 8.82
N GLN A 352 1.52 -12.38 8.41
CA GLN A 352 2.97 -12.35 8.62
C GLN A 352 3.35 -12.29 10.11
N THR A 353 2.46 -11.79 10.97
CA THR A 353 2.57 -11.84 12.43
C THR A 353 1.52 -12.80 13.02
N PRO A 354 1.61 -14.12 12.74
CA PRO A 354 0.49 -15.05 12.94
C PRO A 354 0.05 -15.18 14.40
N GLU A 355 0.95 -15.05 15.38
CA GLU A 355 0.60 -15.08 16.79
C GLU A 355 -0.21 -13.84 17.20
N GLN A 356 0.20 -12.65 16.73
CA GLN A 356 -0.54 -11.42 16.95
C GLN A 356 -1.90 -11.49 16.26
N PHE A 357 -1.93 -11.98 15.02
CA PHE A 357 -3.17 -12.12 14.26
C PHE A 357 -4.16 -13.05 14.97
N ALA A 358 -3.70 -14.21 15.45
CA ALA A 358 -4.51 -15.13 16.25
C ALA A 358 -4.97 -14.54 17.60
N SER A 359 -4.24 -13.53 18.12
CA SER A 359 -4.63 -12.77 19.32
C SER A 359 -5.78 -11.83 19.02
N LEU A 360 -5.63 -11.05 17.95
CA LEU A 360 -6.52 -9.95 17.60
C LEU A 360 -7.81 -10.44 16.96
N VAL A 361 -7.75 -11.55 16.23
CA VAL A 361 -8.91 -12.21 15.61
C VAL A 361 -9.01 -13.62 16.16
N PRO A 362 -9.66 -13.84 17.32
CA PRO A 362 -9.61 -15.14 18.00
C PRO A 362 -10.61 -16.18 17.46
N ASN A 363 -11.73 -15.79 16.84
CA ASN A 363 -12.86 -16.68 16.54
C ASN A 363 -12.79 -17.42 15.18
N PHE A 364 -11.59 -17.76 14.74
CA PHE A 364 -11.33 -18.55 13.52
C PHE A 364 -11.24 -20.06 13.82
N ASP A 365 -11.31 -20.88 12.76
CA ASP A 365 -10.96 -22.31 12.85
C ASP A 365 -9.61 -22.60 12.21
N VAL A 366 -9.26 -21.94 11.11
CA VAL A 366 -7.92 -22.05 10.50
C VAL A 366 -7.31 -20.68 10.21
N LEU A 367 -6.08 -20.46 10.61
CA LEU A 367 -5.25 -19.33 10.19
C LEU A 367 -4.19 -19.87 9.22
N ILE A 368 -4.05 -19.21 8.07
CA ILE A 368 -3.03 -19.50 7.05
C ILE A 368 -2.00 -18.37 7.04
N ARG A 369 -0.71 -18.69 7.27
CA ARG A 369 0.41 -17.75 7.21
C ARG A 369 0.93 -17.58 5.78
N GLY A 370 0.89 -16.36 5.25
CA GLY A 370 1.42 -16.02 3.93
C GLY A 370 0.38 -16.10 2.82
N ASP A 371 0.84 -16.41 1.61
CA ASP A 371 -0.02 -16.43 0.43
C ASP A 371 -0.97 -17.65 0.44
N GLY A 372 -2.28 -17.40 0.41
CA GLY A 372 -3.32 -18.44 0.40
C GLY A 372 -3.41 -19.22 -0.93
N ASP A 373 -2.69 -18.76 -1.95
CA ASP A 373 -2.77 -19.20 -3.34
C ASP A 373 -2.89 -20.72 -3.50
N GLU A 374 -1.99 -21.56 -2.97
CA GLU A 374 -2.08 -23.03 -3.14
C GLU A 374 -2.76 -23.72 -1.95
N ILE A 375 -2.40 -23.27 -0.74
CA ILE A 375 -2.74 -23.91 0.52
C ILE A 375 -4.23 -23.81 0.84
N LEU A 376 -4.92 -22.74 0.42
CA LEU A 376 -6.34 -22.54 0.74
C LEU A 376 -7.21 -23.69 0.21
N SER A 377 -6.96 -24.14 -1.03
CA SER A 377 -7.73 -25.24 -1.63
C SER A 377 -7.49 -26.57 -0.92
N GLN A 378 -6.25 -26.86 -0.52
CA GLN A 378 -5.88 -28.06 0.22
C GLN A 378 -6.55 -28.09 1.59
N VAL A 379 -6.43 -27.00 2.36
CA VAL A 379 -7.07 -26.87 3.67
C VAL A 379 -8.59 -26.98 3.55
N SER A 380 -9.18 -26.28 2.57
CA SER A 380 -10.64 -26.28 2.37
C SER A 380 -11.15 -27.68 2.06
N GLY A 381 -10.49 -28.40 1.15
CA GLY A 381 -10.86 -29.77 0.77
C GLY A 381 -10.73 -30.79 1.90
N ILE A 382 -9.90 -30.52 2.92
CA ILE A 382 -9.75 -31.38 4.08
C ILE A 382 -10.81 -31.05 5.15
N ILE A 383 -10.93 -29.78 5.56
CA ILE A 383 -11.84 -29.41 6.66
C ILE A 383 -13.31 -29.52 6.26
N GLY A 384 -13.64 -29.26 5.00
CA GLY A 384 -15.02 -29.26 4.52
C GLY A 384 -15.65 -30.64 4.31
N GLN A 385 -14.95 -31.73 4.68
CA GLN A 385 -15.48 -33.10 4.61
C GLN A 385 -16.44 -33.44 5.75
N SER A 386 -16.38 -32.70 6.86
CA SER A 386 -17.28 -32.78 8.00
C SER A 386 -17.90 -31.42 8.29
N SER A 387 -18.97 -31.37 9.09
CA SER A 387 -19.46 -30.11 9.63
C SER A 387 -18.55 -29.63 10.77
N ARG A 388 -18.49 -28.31 10.99
CA ARG A 388 -17.72 -27.74 12.11
C ARG A 388 -18.15 -28.28 13.47
N LYS A 389 -19.44 -28.59 13.65
CA LYS A 389 -19.98 -29.08 14.93
C LYS A 389 -19.58 -30.53 15.23
N GLU A 390 -19.46 -31.36 14.19
CA GLU A 390 -18.91 -32.72 14.31
C GLU A 390 -17.41 -32.68 14.65
N GLY A 391 -16.73 -31.61 14.25
CA GLY A 391 -15.30 -31.43 14.43
C GLY A 391 -14.49 -32.14 13.36
N LEU A 392 -13.16 -32.16 13.55
CA LEU A 392 -12.23 -32.82 12.63
C LEU A 392 -11.95 -34.25 13.09
N SER A 393 -12.03 -35.19 12.14
CA SER A 393 -11.57 -36.57 12.34
C SER A 393 -10.04 -36.65 12.41
N ASP A 394 -9.52 -37.72 13.00
CA ASP A 394 -8.07 -37.92 13.08
C ASP A 394 -7.43 -38.02 11.68
N ALA A 395 -8.13 -38.62 10.70
CA ALA A 395 -7.66 -38.66 9.31
C ALA A 395 -7.54 -37.27 8.67
N GLN A 396 -8.50 -36.37 8.93
CA GLN A 396 -8.42 -34.98 8.46
C GLN A 396 -7.27 -34.23 9.15
N ILE A 397 -7.06 -34.46 10.45
CA ILE A 397 -5.94 -33.88 11.19
C ILE A 397 -4.60 -34.35 10.60
N GLU A 398 -4.43 -35.66 10.36
CA GLU A 398 -3.21 -36.18 9.72
C GLU A 398 -3.00 -35.61 8.31
N ALA A 399 -4.07 -35.45 7.53
CA ALA A 399 -3.98 -34.80 6.22
C ALA A 399 -3.56 -33.32 6.30
N LEU A 400 -4.03 -32.57 7.31
CA LEU A 400 -3.60 -31.18 7.55
C LEU A 400 -2.13 -31.11 8.00
N LEU A 401 -1.68 -32.07 8.82
CA LEU A 401 -0.30 -32.15 9.30
C LEU A 401 0.70 -32.65 8.24
N ALA A 402 0.21 -33.25 7.15
CA ALA A 402 1.01 -33.60 5.98
C ALA A 402 1.29 -32.40 5.06
N LEU A 403 0.61 -31.26 5.27
CA LEU A 403 0.87 -30.02 4.55
C LEU A 403 2.22 -29.40 5.01
N PRO A 404 2.78 -28.41 4.29
CA PRO A 404 4.12 -27.91 4.60
C PRO A 404 4.31 -27.23 5.96
N GLY A 405 3.26 -26.64 6.54
CA GLY A 405 3.35 -25.77 7.71
C GLY A 405 2.50 -24.51 7.59
N GLY A 406 2.76 -23.51 8.42
CA GLY A 406 2.12 -22.18 8.33
C GLY A 406 0.66 -22.15 8.78
N LEU A 407 0.23 -23.10 9.63
CA LEU A 407 -1.16 -23.28 10.02
C LEU A 407 -1.37 -23.19 11.54
N ILE A 408 -2.45 -22.51 11.95
CA ILE A 408 -3.05 -22.67 13.28
C ILE A 408 -4.47 -23.19 13.06
N ILE A 409 -4.78 -24.38 13.59
CA ILE A 409 -6.06 -25.05 13.42
C ILE A 409 -6.73 -25.21 14.78
N ARG A 410 -8.04 -24.98 14.86
CA ARG A 410 -8.84 -25.10 16.06
C ARG A 410 -10.01 -26.04 15.84
N ASP A 411 -10.12 -27.05 16.71
CA ASP A 411 -11.17 -28.06 16.71
C ASP A 411 -11.66 -28.28 18.15
N GLY A 412 -12.72 -27.56 18.54
CA GLY A 412 -13.25 -27.60 19.91
C GLY A 412 -12.18 -27.22 20.96
N GLN A 413 -11.85 -28.17 21.85
CA GLN A 413 -10.82 -28.02 22.89
C GLN A 413 -9.41 -28.39 22.42
N ARG A 414 -9.25 -28.70 21.12
CA ARG A 414 -7.97 -29.01 20.48
C ARG A 414 -7.51 -27.81 19.67
N SER A 415 -6.25 -27.41 19.83
CA SER A 415 -5.59 -26.41 18.98
C SER A 415 -4.29 -26.99 18.45
N ILE A 416 -4.09 -26.94 17.15
CA ILE A 416 -2.96 -27.53 16.45
C ILE A 416 -2.17 -26.39 15.82
N VAL A 417 -0.88 -26.32 16.14
CA VAL A 417 0.05 -25.35 15.56
C VAL A 417 1.06 -26.12 14.74
N HIS A 418 1.06 -25.91 13.44
CA HIS A 418 1.82 -26.70 12.50
C HIS A 418 2.84 -25.83 11.76
N ARG A 419 4.10 -25.93 12.19
CA ARG A 419 5.30 -25.28 11.64
C ARG A 419 5.05 -23.81 11.33
N LEU A 420 4.79 -23.04 12.38
CA LEU A 420 4.36 -21.65 12.23
C LEU A 420 5.48 -20.75 11.69
N ASP A 421 6.74 -21.21 11.73
CA ASP A 421 7.92 -20.63 11.07
C ASP A 421 7.86 -20.68 9.52
N PHE A 422 6.99 -21.51 8.95
CA PHE A 422 6.78 -21.62 7.52
C PHE A 422 5.79 -20.56 6.99
N THR A 423 6.22 -19.78 5.99
CA THR A 423 5.34 -18.82 5.29
C THR A 423 5.03 -19.33 3.89
N HIS A 424 3.74 -19.44 3.55
CA HIS A 424 3.32 -19.87 2.22
C HIS A 424 3.70 -18.85 1.14
N VAL A 425 4.18 -19.39 0.02
CA VAL A 425 4.56 -18.70 -1.21
C VAL A 425 4.01 -19.49 -2.39
N PRO A 426 3.31 -18.87 -3.36
CA PRO A 426 2.85 -19.56 -4.54
C PRO A 426 4.04 -20.03 -5.38
N LYS A 427 4.05 -21.31 -5.79
CA LYS A 427 4.92 -21.78 -6.87
C LYS A 427 4.41 -21.27 -8.22
N LYS A 428 3.09 -21.25 -8.37
CA LYS A 428 2.41 -20.64 -9.50
C LYS A 428 1.55 -19.48 -9.01
N TYR A 429 1.77 -18.30 -9.59
CA TYR A 429 0.97 -17.11 -9.36
C TYR A 429 0.18 -16.81 -10.63
N HIS A 430 -1.07 -16.35 -10.54
CA HIS A 430 -1.93 -16.11 -11.71
C HIS A 430 -2.65 -14.76 -11.62
N LEU A 431 -3.06 -14.24 -12.77
CA LEU A 431 -4.04 -13.16 -12.86
C LEU A 431 -5.46 -13.69 -12.54
N PRO A 432 -6.39 -12.85 -12.07
CA PRO A 432 -7.79 -13.25 -11.97
C PRO A 432 -8.36 -13.56 -13.36
N ARG A 433 -9.44 -14.34 -13.43
CA ARG A 433 -10.17 -14.60 -14.67
C ARG A 433 -11.20 -13.49 -14.88
N PRO A 434 -11.33 -12.92 -16.09
CA PRO A 434 -12.38 -11.93 -16.34
C PRO A 434 -13.76 -12.61 -16.27
N ASP A 435 -14.62 -12.13 -15.39
CA ASP A 435 -15.96 -12.67 -15.12
C ASP A 435 -17.09 -11.68 -15.45
N LYS A 436 -16.76 -10.42 -15.72
CA LYS A 436 -17.71 -9.34 -16.08
C LYS A 436 -17.22 -8.52 -17.26
N LEU A 437 -18.12 -7.81 -17.96
CA LEU A 437 -17.76 -6.91 -19.08
C LEU A 437 -17.27 -5.52 -18.61
N LYS A 438 -16.30 -5.50 -17.69
CA LYS A 438 -15.72 -4.23 -17.21
C LYS A 438 -14.88 -3.56 -18.30
N THR A 439 -14.76 -2.24 -18.21
CA THR A 439 -13.87 -1.42 -19.06
C THR A 439 -12.54 -1.13 -18.40
N ILE A 440 -12.39 -1.38 -17.09
CA ILE A 440 -11.15 -1.21 -16.33
C ILE A 440 -10.84 -2.51 -15.57
N TYR A 441 -9.58 -2.94 -15.62
CA TYR A 441 -9.06 -4.06 -14.84
C TYR A 441 -7.79 -3.67 -14.11
N TYR A 442 -7.65 -4.17 -12.89
CA TYR A 442 -6.42 -4.07 -12.12
C TYR A 442 -5.64 -5.36 -12.28
N TRP A 443 -4.33 -5.25 -12.43
CA TRP A 443 -3.41 -6.36 -12.63
C TRP A 443 -2.26 -6.24 -11.63
N GLN A 444 -2.00 -7.33 -10.91
CA GLN A 444 -0.71 -7.56 -10.26
C GLN A 444 -0.07 -8.72 -11.00
N THR A 445 0.75 -8.40 -12.00
CA THR A 445 1.47 -9.34 -12.87
C THR A 445 2.77 -9.85 -12.26
N SER A 446 3.23 -9.22 -11.18
CA SER A 446 4.25 -9.75 -10.30
C SER A 446 3.97 -9.40 -8.83
N ARG A 447 4.60 -10.15 -7.91
CA ARG A 447 4.58 -9.88 -6.47
C ARG A 447 6.00 -9.71 -5.91
N GLY A 448 6.20 -8.61 -5.18
CA GLY A 448 7.43 -8.24 -4.50
C GLY A 448 8.39 -7.40 -5.34
N CYS A 449 9.41 -6.82 -4.68
CA CYS A 449 10.41 -5.94 -5.29
C CYS A 449 11.83 -6.22 -4.75
N PRO A 450 12.86 -6.35 -5.60
CA PRO A 450 14.23 -6.64 -5.17
C PRO A 450 14.94 -5.44 -4.52
N TYR A 451 14.46 -4.20 -4.71
CA TYR A 451 15.11 -2.96 -4.25
C TYR A 451 14.85 -2.64 -2.79
N ASP A 452 15.78 -2.02 -2.06
CA ASP A 452 15.77 -1.87 -0.59
C ASP A 452 15.59 -0.44 -0.06
N CYS A 453 14.62 0.30 -0.62
CA CYS A 453 14.31 1.67 -0.21
C CYS A 453 14.02 1.77 1.30
N ARG A 454 14.55 2.82 1.95
CA ARG A 454 14.51 2.94 3.42
C ARG A 454 13.10 3.01 4.01
N PHE A 455 12.16 3.62 3.31
CA PHE A 455 10.77 3.78 3.76
C PHE A 455 9.88 2.54 3.53
N CYS A 456 10.34 1.53 2.77
CA CYS A 456 9.47 0.44 2.32
C CYS A 456 9.29 -0.67 3.40
N ASN A 457 8.04 -0.94 3.77
CA ASN A 457 7.64 -2.02 4.67
C ASN A 457 7.35 -3.35 3.92
N LYS A 458 8.35 -3.94 3.27
CA LYS A 458 8.17 -5.13 2.42
C LYS A 458 7.60 -6.36 3.14
N TRP A 459 6.27 -6.51 3.17
CA TRP A 459 5.61 -7.71 3.72
C TRP A 459 5.92 -8.98 2.93
N SER A 460 6.15 -8.86 1.62
CA SER A 460 6.47 -9.97 0.72
C SER A 460 7.97 -10.23 0.57
N GLY A 461 8.83 -9.40 1.17
CA GLY A 461 10.27 -9.54 1.06
C GLY A 461 10.92 -8.98 -0.20
N LYS A 462 12.17 -9.40 -0.45
CA LYS A 462 12.94 -9.08 -1.68
C LYS A 462 12.62 -10.04 -2.85
N ARG A 463 11.48 -10.73 -2.81
CA ARG A 463 11.07 -11.68 -3.86
C ARG A 463 10.56 -10.94 -5.09
N TYR A 464 10.62 -11.61 -6.23
CA TYR A 464 9.96 -11.16 -7.45
C TYR A 464 9.39 -12.39 -8.15
N SER A 465 8.08 -12.61 -8.03
CA SER A 465 7.38 -13.73 -8.65
C SER A 465 6.47 -13.23 -9.74
N MET A 466 6.55 -13.80 -10.94
CA MET A 466 5.75 -13.40 -12.10
C MET A 466 4.52 -14.29 -12.26
N VAL A 467 3.45 -13.76 -12.83
CA VAL A 467 2.26 -14.55 -13.18
C VAL A 467 2.58 -15.61 -14.24
N LEU A 468 1.82 -16.70 -14.22
CA LEU A 468 1.88 -17.83 -15.14
C LEU A 468 0.49 -18.13 -15.72
N PRO A 469 0.40 -18.81 -16.89
CA PRO A 469 -0.88 -19.18 -17.49
C PRO A 469 -1.70 -20.11 -16.60
N TRP A 470 -3.03 -20.05 -16.73
CA TRP A 470 -3.96 -20.94 -16.01
C TRP A 470 -4.06 -22.32 -16.66
N GLU A 471 -4.21 -22.37 -17.98
CA GLU A 471 -4.52 -23.62 -18.70
C GLU A 471 -3.27 -24.28 -19.29
N GLU A 472 -2.63 -23.62 -20.25
CA GLU A 472 -1.43 -24.12 -20.92
C GLU A 472 -0.20 -23.34 -20.46
N ASP A 473 0.55 -23.93 -19.54
CA ASP A 473 1.82 -23.39 -19.03
C ASP A 473 3.00 -24.15 -19.67
N PRO A 474 3.55 -23.67 -20.82
CA PRO A 474 4.62 -24.35 -21.55
C PRO A 474 5.94 -24.22 -20.79
N VAL A 475 6.21 -25.17 -19.89
CA VAL A 475 7.33 -25.15 -18.94
C VAL A 475 8.71 -25.07 -19.60
N GLU A 476 8.81 -25.48 -20.87
CA GLU A 476 10.00 -25.40 -21.70
C GLU A 476 10.35 -23.98 -22.16
N LEU A 477 9.38 -23.05 -22.16
CA LEU A 477 9.62 -21.66 -22.55
C LEU A 477 10.26 -20.87 -21.39
N PRO A 478 11.05 -19.82 -21.70
CA PRO A 478 11.57 -18.91 -20.68
C PRO A 478 10.45 -18.30 -19.82
N LEU A 479 10.72 -18.09 -18.53
CA LEU A 479 9.76 -17.54 -17.58
C LEU A 479 9.15 -16.20 -18.04
N ALA A 480 9.94 -15.35 -18.70
CA ALA A 480 9.50 -14.10 -19.30
C ALA A 480 8.38 -14.30 -20.34
N ARG A 481 8.55 -15.27 -21.25
CA ARG A 481 7.57 -15.62 -22.29
C ARG A 481 6.31 -16.23 -21.67
N ARG A 482 6.48 -17.15 -20.72
CA ARG A 482 5.35 -17.77 -19.99
C ARG A 482 4.51 -16.72 -19.26
N SER A 483 5.16 -15.75 -18.62
CA SER A 483 4.46 -14.63 -17.97
C SER A 483 3.72 -13.73 -18.95
N ALA A 484 4.33 -13.41 -20.08
CA ALA A 484 3.66 -12.68 -21.15
C ALA A 484 2.43 -13.43 -21.69
N LEU A 485 2.53 -14.75 -21.88
CA LEU A 485 1.40 -15.59 -22.29
C LEU A 485 0.25 -15.55 -21.27
N ALA A 486 0.54 -15.52 -19.97
CA ALA A 486 -0.49 -15.38 -18.92
C ALA A 486 -1.27 -14.06 -19.05
N MET A 487 -0.58 -12.97 -19.37
CA MET A 487 -1.18 -11.66 -19.60
C MET A 487 -2.03 -11.66 -20.89
N ILE A 488 -1.54 -12.29 -21.97
CA ILE A 488 -2.31 -12.45 -23.22
C ILE A 488 -3.55 -13.33 -23.02
N GLU A 489 -3.43 -14.40 -22.24
CA GLU A 489 -4.55 -15.28 -21.88
C GLU A 489 -5.68 -14.47 -21.24
N PHE A 490 -5.37 -13.54 -20.34
CA PHE A 490 -6.37 -12.64 -19.77
C PHE A 490 -7.03 -11.77 -20.86
N LEU A 491 -6.22 -11.08 -21.67
CA LEU A 491 -6.72 -10.14 -22.70
C LEU A 491 -7.63 -10.84 -23.71
N LEU A 492 -7.24 -12.02 -24.18
CA LEU A 492 -8.05 -12.83 -25.08
C LEU A 492 -9.32 -13.33 -24.41
N SER A 493 -9.25 -13.80 -23.16
CA SER A 493 -10.43 -14.25 -22.41
C SER A 493 -11.43 -13.11 -22.24
N ARG A 494 -10.95 -11.90 -21.92
CA ARG A 494 -11.81 -10.72 -21.80
C ARG A 494 -12.41 -10.32 -23.15
N LEU A 495 -11.64 -10.31 -24.23
CA LEU A 495 -12.16 -10.00 -25.56
C LEU A 495 -13.21 -11.01 -26.03
N ALA A 496 -13.02 -12.31 -25.73
CA ALA A 496 -13.97 -13.35 -26.12
C ALA A 496 -15.37 -13.10 -25.55
N MET A 497 -15.48 -12.46 -24.37
CA MET A 497 -16.77 -12.09 -23.76
C MET A 497 -17.59 -11.10 -24.60
N GLU A 498 -17.00 -10.46 -25.61
CA GLU A 498 -17.71 -9.55 -26.52
C GLU A 498 -18.65 -10.29 -27.49
N TRP A 499 -18.57 -11.63 -27.59
CA TRP A 499 -19.47 -12.47 -28.38
C TRP A 499 -20.41 -13.26 -27.45
N PRO A 500 -21.68 -12.83 -27.28
CA PRO A 500 -22.64 -13.52 -26.42
C PRO A 500 -22.89 -14.99 -26.81
N ASP A 501 -22.78 -15.31 -28.10
CA ASP A 501 -22.94 -16.68 -28.62
C ASP A 501 -21.68 -17.55 -28.41
N GLY A 502 -20.62 -16.97 -27.84
CA GLY A 502 -19.33 -17.60 -27.56
C GLY A 502 -18.35 -17.56 -28.73
N ILE A 503 -17.07 -17.36 -28.41
CA ILE A 503 -15.93 -17.55 -29.32
C ILE A 503 -14.79 -18.18 -28.52
N SER A 504 -14.13 -19.21 -29.05
CA SER A 504 -12.96 -19.78 -28.38
C SER A 504 -11.75 -18.86 -28.53
N ARG A 505 -10.79 -18.94 -27.61
CA ARG A 505 -9.55 -18.13 -27.66
C ARG A 505 -8.77 -18.36 -28.95
N ASN A 506 -8.68 -19.59 -29.43
CA ASN A 506 -7.97 -19.94 -30.67
C ASN A 506 -8.65 -19.31 -31.90
N GLN A 507 -9.98 -19.37 -31.97
CA GLN A 507 -10.75 -18.72 -33.04
C GLN A 507 -10.58 -17.19 -33.01
N LEU A 508 -10.60 -16.60 -31.81
CA LEU A 508 -10.38 -15.17 -31.64
C LEU A 508 -8.96 -14.76 -32.06
N GLU A 509 -7.94 -15.54 -31.70
CA GLU A 509 -6.56 -15.29 -32.09
C GLU A 509 -6.39 -15.31 -33.62
N GLU A 510 -6.94 -16.31 -34.29
CA GLU A 510 -6.92 -16.41 -35.76
C GLU A 510 -7.66 -15.24 -36.42
N LEU A 511 -8.80 -14.84 -35.86
CA LEU A 511 -9.57 -13.68 -36.31
C LEU A 511 -8.78 -12.38 -36.17
N LEU A 512 -8.11 -12.18 -35.04
CA LEU A 512 -7.26 -11.01 -34.79
C LEU A 512 -6.08 -10.96 -35.77
N LYS A 513 -5.38 -12.08 -35.96
CA LYS A 513 -4.26 -12.21 -36.92
C LYS A 513 -4.71 -11.92 -38.35
N THR A 514 -5.83 -12.51 -38.79
CA THR A 514 -6.40 -12.29 -40.13
C THR A 514 -6.82 -10.84 -40.33
N THR A 515 -7.48 -10.26 -39.33
CA THR A 515 -7.95 -8.87 -39.41
C THR A 515 -6.77 -7.89 -39.47
N LYS A 516 -5.74 -8.11 -38.64
CA LYS A 516 -4.50 -7.33 -38.67
C LYS A 516 -3.83 -7.41 -40.04
N ALA A 517 -3.66 -8.62 -40.60
CA ALA A 517 -3.04 -8.83 -41.90
C ALA A 517 -3.78 -8.12 -43.04
N SER A 518 -5.11 -7.99 -42.94
CA SER A 518 -5.94 -7.26 -43.90
C SER A 518 -5.90 -5.72 -43.77
N GLY A 519 -5.21 -5.19 -42.75
CA GLY A 519 -5.19 -3.76 -42.43
C GLY A 519 -6.50 -3.22 -41.85
N ARG A 520 -7.54 -4.05 -41.70
CA ARG A 520 -8.83 -3.67 -41.12
C ARG A 520 -8.78 -3.76 -39.59
N SER A 521 -9.79 -3.21 -38.92
CA SER A 521 -9.99 -3.37 -37.47
C SER A 521 -11.22 -4.22 -37.21
N LEU A 522 -11.12 -5.18 -36.30
CA LEU A 522 -12.28 -5.94 -35.85
C LEU A 522 -13.13 -5.00 -34.98
N SER A 523 -14.38 -4.81 -35.35
CA SER A 523 -15.33 -4.04 -34.54
C SER A 523 -15.85 -4.94 -33.43
N LEU A 524 -15.72 -4.50 -32.18
CA LEU A 524 -16.28 -5.23 -31.05
C LEU A 524 -17.82 -5.08 -31.02
N PRO A 525 -18.56 -6.19 -30.82
CA PRO A 525 -20.02 -6.14 -30.76
C PRO A 525 -20.57 -5.24 -29.65
N ILE A 526 -19.97 -5.27 -28.44
CA ILE A 526 -20.50 -4.59 -27.25
C ILE A 526 -19.71 -3.31 -26.97
N SER A 527 -18.43 -3.44 -26.65
CA SER A 527 -17.56 -2.33 -26.25
C SER A 527 -17.24 -1.41 -27.43
N LYS A 528 -17.34 -0.10 -27.20
CA LYS A 528 -16.99 0.94 -28.21
C LYS A 528 -15.69 1.67 -27.89
N GLU A 529 -15.21 1.56 -26.66
CA GLU A 529 -13.98 2.17 -26.18
C GLU A 529 -12.92 1.10 -25.89
N LYS A 530 -11.67 1.56 -25.75
CA LYS A 530 -10.58 0.69 -25.31
C LYS A 530 -10.75 0.36 -23.83
N MET A 531 -10.44 -0.88 -23.48
CA MET A 531 -10.41 -1.35 -22.10
C MET A 531 -9.08 -0.95 -21.48
N PHE A 532 -9.12 -0.47 -20.24
CA PHE A 532 -7.95 0.02 -19.54
C PHE A 532 -7.44 -0.99 -18.51
N ILE A 533 -6.15 -1.30 -18.58
CA ILE A 533 -5.48 -2.23 -17.69
C ILE A 533 -4.52 -1.43 -16.80
N VAL A 534 -4.80 -1.41 -15.50
CA VAL A 534 -3.99 -0.76 -14.47
C VAL A 534 -3.07 -1.80 -13.83
N ILE A 535 -1.78 -1.71 -14.09
CA ILE A 535 -0.78 -2.63 -13.54
C ILE A 535 -0.22 -2.05 -12.24
N GLU A 536 -0.52 -2.73 -11.14
CA GLU A 536 -0.19 -2.39 -9.74
C GLU A 536 0.96 -3.25 -9.18
N ASP A 537 1.82 -3.79 -10.05
CA ASP A 537 3.10 -4.35 -9.62
C ASP A 537 3.89 -3.31 -8.81
N ASP A 538 4.64 -3.74 -7.78
CA ASP A 538 5.54 -2.84 -7.02
C ASP A 538 6.53 -2.12 -7.95
N ASP A 539 7.00 -2.82 -9.00
CA ASP A 539 7.70 -2.24 -10.15
C ASP A 539 7.56 -3.18 -11.36
N PHE A 540 6.75 -2.78 -12.34
CA PHE A 540 6.42 -3.59 -13.51
C PHE A 540 7.62 -3.81 -14.44
N LEU A 541 8.56 -2.85 -14.52
CA LEU A 541 9.60 -2.82 -15.56
C LEU A 541 10.91 -3.48 -15.15
N ILE A 542 10.96 -4.14 -13.98
CA ILE A 542 12.13 -4.88 -13.48
C ILE A 542 12.69 -5.84 -14.54
N HIS A 543 11.83 -6.65 -15.17
CA HIS A 543 12.27 -7.69 -16.09
C HIS A 543 12.10 -7.27 -17.57
N ARG A 544 13.13 -6.63 -18.14
CA ARG A 544 13.11 -6.10 -19.53
C ARG A 544 12.62 -7.09 -20.58
N GLU A 545 13.12 -8.32 -20.55
CA GLU A 545 12.70 -9.34 -21.53
C GLU A 545 11.23 -9.72 -21.38
N ARG A 546 10.64 -9.65 -20.17
CA ARG A 546 9.20 -9.89 -19.99
C ARG A 546 8.40 -8.81 -20.72
N ILE A 547 8.84 -7.55 -20.60
CA ILE A 547 8.22 -6.40 -21.25
C ILE A 547 8.30 -6.53 -22.77
N LYS A 548 9.46 -6.94 -23.29
CA LYS A 548 9.63 -7.22 -24.72
C LYS A 548 8.65 -8.30 -25.21
N GLU A 549 8.55 -9.41 -24.49
CA GLU A 549 7.67 -10.53 -24.87
C GLU A 549 6.19 -10.13 -24.89
N ILE A 550 5.70 -9.43 -23.85
CA ILE A 550 4.30 -8.98 -23.83
C ILE A 550 4.02 -7.93 -24.91
N CYS A 551 4.92 -6.98 -25.12
CA CYS A 551 4.75 -5.97 -26.17
C CYS A 551 4.75 -6.62 -27.57
N SER A 552 5.64 -7.58 -27.80
CA SER A 552 5.69 -8.34 -29.06
C SER A 552 4.40 -9.11 -29.32
N LEU A 553 3.83 -9.73 -28.29
CA LEU A 553 2.57 -10.47 -28.41
C LEU A 553 1.36 -9.55 -28.62
N ILE A 554 1.30 -8.42 -27.90
CA ILE A 554 0.28 -7.38 -28.10
C ILE A 554 0.32 -6.91 -29.55
N GLU A 555 1.52 -6.60 -30.04
CA GLU A 555 1.72 -6.17 -31.41
C GLU A 555 1.29 -7.28 -32.38
N GLU A 556 1.82 -8.51 -32.27
CA GLU A 556 1.47 -9.65 -33.12
C GLU A 556 -0.05 -9.80 -33.31
N LEU A 557 -0.81 -9.67 -32.23
CA LEU A 557 -2.25 -9.84 -32.19
C LEU A 557 -3.05 -8.55 -32.45
N GLY A 558 -2.40 -7.40 -32.57
CA GLY A 558 -3.07 -6.10 -32.76
C GLY A 558 -3.89 -5.65 -31.55
N LEU A 559 -3.56 -6.13 -30.34
CA LEU A 559 -4.34 -5.92 -29.12
C LEU A 559 -4.31 -4.47 -28.62
N GLN A 560 -3.32 -3.67 -29.04
CA GLN A 560 -3.21 -2.25 -28.71
C GLN A 560 -4.38 -1.41 -29.26
N ARG A 561 -5.19 -1.96 -30.17
CA ARG A 561 -6.43 -1.35 -30.67
C ARG A 561 -7.58 -1.45 -29.67
N TYR A 562 -7.54 -2.42 -28.77
CA TYR A 562 -8.60 -2.74 -27.82
C TYR A 562 -8.23 -2.42 -26.38
N PHE A 563 -6.94 -2.40 -26.07
CA PHE A 563 -6.45 -2.19 -24.71
C PHE A 563 -5.55 -0.97 -24.59
N GLU A 564 -5.68 -0.28 -23.47
CA GLU A 564 -4.77 0.73 -22.95
C GLU A 564 -4.16 0.25 -21.64
N PHE A 565 -2.91 0.62 -21.39
CA PHE A 565 -2.20 0.16 -20.20
C PHE A 565 -1.63 1.33 -19.40
N SER A 566 -1.60 1.17 -18.09
CA SER A 566 -0.76 1.95 -17.19
C SER A 566 0.08 1.04 -16.31
N ALA A 567 1.28 1.47 -15.94
CA ALA A 567 2.16 0.70 -15.07
C ALA A 567 2.84 1.57 -14.01
N ILE A 568 3.04 0.98 -12.83
CA ILE A 568 3.91 1.52 -11.78
C ILE A 568 5.34 1.06 -12.03
N THR A 569 6.31 1.98 -11.91
CA THR A 569 7.73 1.71 -12.15
C THR A 569 8.61 2.65 -11.34
N SER A 570 9.84 2.23 -11.03
CA SER A 570 10.86 3.14 -10.51
C SER A 570 11.56 3.89 -11.64
N VAL A 571 12.19 5.03 -11.32
CA VAL A 571 13.13 5.70 -12.24
C VAL A 571 14.24 4.72 -12.64
N ARG A 572 14.75 3.95 -11.68
CA ARG A 572 15.88 3.02 -11.87
C ARG A 572 15.67 2.01 -12.99
N THR A 573 14.49 1.41 -13.11
CA THR A 573 14.21 0.35 -14.12
C THR A 573 14.11 0.90 -15.54
N LEU A 574 13.97 2.21 -15.70
CA LEU A 574 13.99 2.93 -16.97
C LEU A 574 15.42 3.27 -17.43
N TYR A 575 16.43 3.00 -16.61
CA TYR A 575 17.85 3.12 -16.95
C TYR A 575 18.53 1.75 -16.97
N ARG A 576 19.51 1.58 -17.87
CA ARG A 576 20.29 0.33 -18.00
C ARG A 576 21.75 0.52 -17.58
N GLY A 577 21.95 1.13 -16.41
CA GLY A 577 23.27 1.32 -15.80
C GLY A 577 24.08 2.50 -16.32
N GLY A 578 23.50 3.38 -17.15
CA GLY A 578 24.06 4.65 -17.58
C GLY A 578 23.09 5.82 -17.37
N ASP A 579 23.42 7.01 -17.88
CA ASP A 579 22.59 8.23 -17.76
C ASP A 579 21.55 8.40 -18.87
N GLU A 580 21.44 7.43 -19.78
CA GLU A 580 20.47 7.47 -20.88
C GLU A 580 19.28 6.56 -20.58
N PRO A 581 18.03 7.07 -20.68
CA PRO A 581 16.84 6.24 -20.57
C PRO A 581 16.78 5.16 -21.65
N ASP A 582 16.17 4.03 -21.33
CA ASP A 582 15.91 2.91 -22.25
C ASP A 582 14.82 3.27 -23.27
N ARG A 583 15.21 4.03 -24.30
CA ARG A 583 14.30 4.50 -25.37
C ARG A 583 13.64 3.35 -26.13
N GLU A 584 14.34 2.24 -26.32
CA GLU A 584 13.79 1.06 -26.99
C GLU A 584 12.64 0.46 -26.17
N LEU A 585 12.82 0.29 -24.85
CA LEU A 585 11.74 -0.16 -23.98
C LEU A 585 10.55 0.80 -23.99
N LEU A 586 10.81 2.11 -23.91
CA LEU A 586 9.74 3.12 -23.96
C LEU A 586 8.99 3.08 -25.29
N GLN A 587 9.68 2.80 -26.39
CA GLN A 587 9.07 2.64 -27.70
C GLN A 587 8.17 1.39 -27.75
N TRP A 588 8.61 0.24 -27.21
CA TRP A 588 7.77 -0.96 -27.11
C TRP A 588 6.48 -0.71 -26.33
N LEU A 589 6.58 -0.01 -25.19
CA LEU A 589 5.43 0.36 -24.39
C LEU A 589 4.47 1.26 -25.18
N LYS A 590 4.99 2.29 -25.86
CA LYS A 590 4.19 3.22 -26.67
C LYS A 590 3.45 2.49 -27.79
N ASP A 591 4.15 1.63 -28.53
CA ASP A 591 3.58 0.86 -29.65
C ASP A 591 2.51 -0.13 -29.17
N SER A 592 2.66 -0.64 -27.95
CA SER A 592 1.70 -1.51 -27.26
C SER A 592 0.57 -0.73 -26.56
N ASN A 593 0.48 0.58 -26.76
CA ASN A 593 -0.54 1.48 -26.21
C ASN A 593 -0.56 1.57 -24.67
N PHE A 594 0.61 1.48 -24.05
CA PHE A 594 0.81 2.01 -22.70
C PHE A 594 0.70 3.54 -22.76
N ARG A 595 -0.29 4.08 -22.06
CA ARG A 595 -0.58 5.52 -22.06
C ARG A 595 0.03 6.24 -20.87
N SER A 596 0.16 5.55 -19.75
CA SER A 596 0.54 6.15 -18.48
C SER A 596 1.63 5.37 -17.75
N LEU A 597 2.58 6.10 -17.17
CA LEU A 597 3.59 5.54 -16.26
C LEU A 597 3.55 6.28 -14.92
N ASN A 598 3.30 5.53 -13.86
CA ASN A 598 3.39 6.02 -12.49
C ASN A 598 4.81 5.80 -11.98
N ILE A 599 5.56 6.88 -11.74
CA ILE A 599 6.99 6.83 -11.48
C ILE A 599 7.27 7.07 -10.00
N GLY A 600 7.87 6.11 -9.31
CA GLY A 600 8.43 6.35 -7.98
C GLY A 600 9.72 7.14 -8.08
N SER A 601 9.66 8.48 -8.10
CA SER A 601 10.85 9.34 -7.99
C SER A 601 11.24 9.54 -6.52
N ASP A 602 10.25 9.59 -5.63
CA ASP A 602 10.33 9.50 -4.17
C ASP A 602 11.17 10.60 -3.50
N GLY A 603 11.29 11.77 -4.14
CA GLY A 603 11.91 12.97 -3.57
C GLY A 603 11.82 14.19 -4.49
N LEU A 604 11.70 15.38 -3.88
CA LEU A 604 11.72 16.68 -4.58
C LEU A 604 13.02 17.48 -4.38
N CYS A 605 13.88 17.05 -3.45
CA CYS A 605 15.26 17.52 -3.34
C CYS A 605 16.22 16.34 -3.43
N GLN A 606 17.47 16.62 -3.82
CA GLN A 606 18.46 15.57 -4.05
C GLN A 606 18.81 14.81 -2.76
N GLY A 607 18.86 15.50 -1.62
CA GLY A 607 19.13 14.89 -0.31
C GLY A 607 18.11 13.82 0.07
N THR A 608 16.80 14.09 -0.10
CA THR A 608 15.74 13.10 0.16
C THR A 608 15.89 11.84 -0.70
N ILE A 609 16.24 11.98 -1.98
CA ILE A 609 16.44 10.83 -2.89
C ILE A 609 17.63 9.96 -2.45
N GLU A 610 18.71 10.60 -2.00
CA GLU A 610 19.91 9.94 -1.48
C GLU A 610 19.64 9.22 -0.16
N GLU A 611 19.00 9.90 0.78
CA GLU A 611 18.59 9.33 2.06
C GLU A 611 17.63 8.14 1.85
N ASN A 612 16.70 8.21 0.89
CA ASN A 612 15.82 7.09 0.54
C ASN A 612 16.52 5.91 -0.18
N GLN A 613 17.84 6.00 -0.44
CA GLN A 613 18.66 4.99 -1.13
C GLN A 613 18.14 4.65 -2.53
N LYS A 614 17.61 5.64 -3.24
CA LYS A 614 17.00 5.42 -4.56
C LYS A 614 18.01 5.20 -5.68
N GLY A 615 19.23 5.75 -5.53
CA GLY A 615 20.38 5.51 -6.43
C GLY A 615 20.29 6.18 -7.80
N TYR A 616 19.58 7.30 -7.89
CA TYR A 616 19.51 8.18 -9.05
C TYR A 616 19.41 9.65 -8.59
N THR A 617 19.36 10.60 -9.52
CA THR A 617 19.40 12.05 -9.21
C THR A 617 18.33 12.84 -9.96
N LEU A 618 17.93 14.00 -9.42
CA LEU A 618 16.97 14.88 -10.09
C LEU A 618 17.46 15.33 -11.47
N ASP A 619 18.68 15.89 -11.52
CA ASP A 619 19.24 16.51 -12.73
C ASP A 619 19.58 15.51 -13.84
N ARG A 620 20.18 14.36 -13.50
CA ARG A 620 20.65 13.40 -14.53
C ARG A 620 19.56 12.41 -14.91
N HIS A 621 18.64 12.10 -14.00
CA HIS A 621 17.69 11.02 -14.20
C HIS A 621 16.24 11.53 -14.24
N VAL A 622 15.74 12.15 -13.17
CA VAL A 622 14.29 12.42 -13.05
C VAL A 622 13.81 13.48 -14.06
N ILE A 623 14.47 14.64 -14.16
CA ILE A 623 14.07 15.74 -15.06
C ILE A 623 14.21 15.33 -16.54
N PRO A 624 15.35 14.75 -16.99
CA PRO A 624 15.49 14.31 -18.38
C PRO A 624 14.53 13.18 -18.75
N LEU A 625 14.30 12.22 -17.85
CA LEU A 625 13.34 11.14 -18.07
C LEU A 625 11.94 11.69 -18.32
N ASN A 626 11.46 12.60 -17.46
CA ASN A 626 10.13 13.19 -17.63
C ASN A 626 10.01 14.03 -18.90
N THR A 627 11.09 14.70 -19.31
CA THR A 627 11.14 15.39 -20.62
C THR A 627 10.95 14.40 -21.76
N LEU A 628 11.70 13.29 -21.76
CA LEU A 628 11.57 12.25 -22.78
C LEU A 628 10.17 11.60 -22.78
N LEU A 629 9.62 11.29 -21.62
CA LEU A 629 8.29 10.70 -21.52
C LEU A 629 7.21 11.60 -22.12
N LYS A 630 7.30 12.91 -21.84
CA LYS A 630 6.44 13.93 -22.45
C LYS A 630 6.62 14.00 -23.98
N GLU A 631 7.85 13.99 -24.48
CA GLU A 631 8.15 13.95 -25.93
C GLU A 631 7.55 12.71 -26.61
N LEU A 632 7.61 11.57 -25.94
CA LEU A 632 7.01 10.31 -26.42
C LEU A 632 5.48 10.28 -26.27
N GLY A 633 4.88 11.23 -25.56
CA GLY A 633 3.43 11.33 -25.38
C GLY A 633 2.87 10.44 -24.28
N PHE A 634 3.71 10.02 -23.32
CA PHE A 634 3.24 9.37 -22.10
C PHE A 634 2.61 10.40 -21.15
N PHE A 635 1.52 10.00 -20.51
CA PHE A 635 1.10 10.63 -19.27
C PHE A 635 1.97 10.07 -18.13
N SER A 636 2.92 10.86 -17.63
CA SER A 636 3.75 10.45 -16.51
C SER A 636 3.52 11.35 -15.31
N PHE A 637 3.30 10.77 -14.15
CA PHE A 637 3.35 11.50 -12.90
C PHE A 637 4.27 10.78 -11.91
N ASN A 638 4.87 11.58 -11.04
CA ASN A 638 5.90 11.09 -10.14
C ASN A 638 5.33 11.05 -8.72
N ASN A 639 5.31 9.87 -8.08
CA ASN A 639 5.08 9.78 -6.65
C ASN A 639 6.30 10.32 -5.93
N THR A 640 6.09 11.32 -5.07
CA THR A 640 7.17 12.07 -4.43
C THR A 640 6.91 12.21 -2.95
N ILE A 641 7.97 12.07 -2.16
CA ILE A 641 8.00 12.32 -0.73
C ILE A 641 8.63 13.71 -0.53
N ILE A 642 7.92 14.63 0.15
CA ILE A 642 8.42 16.01 0.37
C ILE A 642 9.48 16.02 1.47
N THR A 643 9.23 15.26 2.55
CA THR A 643 10.04 15.24 3.76
C THR A 643 10.20 13.83 4.30
N ILE A 644 11.32 13.62 4.97
CA ILE A 644 11.67 12.42 5.73
C ILE A 644 12.20 12.84 7.11
N PRO A 645 12.31 11.92 8.08
CA PRO A 645 12.68 12.26 9.46
C PRO A 645 13.93 13.13 9.63
N TYR A 646 14.90 13.02 8.72
CA TYR A 646 16.17 13.76 8.77
C TYR A 646 16.21 15.00 7.87
N THR A 647 15.09 15.36 7.25
CA THR A 647 15.00 16.56 6.42
C THR A 647 15.33 17.80 7.24
N THR A 648 16.29 18.58 6.74
CA THR A 648 16.68 19.89 7.29
C THR A 648 15.85 21.02 6.68
N ILE A 649 15.84 22.20 7.32
CA ILE A 649 15.12 23.37 6.79
C ILE A 649 15.53 23.74 5.35
N PRO A 650 16.83 23.78 4.97
CA PRO A 650 17.23 24.04 3.59
C PRO A 650 16.67 22.99 2.61
N GLN A 651 16.77 21.69 2.94
CA GLN A 651 16.21 20.62 2.11
C GLN A 651 14.68 20.73 1.98
N PHE A 652 13.99 21.15 3.04
CA PHE A 652 12.55 21.39 2.99
C PHE A 652 12.21 22.58 2.08
N ILE A 653 12.97 23.69 2.18
CA ILE A 653 12.85 24.83 1.26
C ILE A 653 13.10 24.37 -0.18
N GLU A 654 14.13 23.57 -0.45
CA GLU A 654 14.39 22.99 -1.78
C GLU A 654 13.16 22.22 -2.29
N SER A 655 12.60 21.32 -1.48
CA SER A 655 11.40 20.56 -1.82
C SER A 655 10.19 21.45 -2.10
N VAL A 656 9.96 22.51 -1.31
CA VAL A 656 8.84 23.45 -1.50
C VAL A 656 9.03 24.29 -2.78
N ILE A 657 10.23 24.80 -3.03
CA ILE A 657 10.53 25.54 -4.27
C ILE A 657 10.34 24.61 -5.47
N PHE A 658 10.88 23.39 -5.41
CA PHE A 658 10.76 22.45 -6.51
C PHE A 658 9.31 21.99 -6.72
N TYR A 659 8.54 21.76 -5.64
CA TYR A 659 7.09 21.53 -5.71
C TYR A 659 6.37 22.67 -6.43
N LEU A 660 6.77 23.91 -6.14
CA LEU A 660 6.22 25.11 -6.77
C LEU A 660 6.56 25.20 -8.26
N VAL A 661 7.77 24.86 -8.68
CA VAL A 661 8.25 25.04 -10.07
C VAL A 661 8.32 23.77 -10.91
N CYS A 662 7.89 22.63 -10.36
CA CYS A 662 8.12 21.32 -10.95
C CYS A 662 7.71 21.28 -12.43
N PRO A 663 8.63 20.93 -13.36
CA PRO A 663 8.36 20.99 -14.79
C PRO A 663 7.57 19.78 -15.32
N TYR A 664 7.17 18.88 -14.43
CA TYR A 664 6.45 17.65 -14.75
C TYR A 664 5.35 17.36 -13.71
N PRO A 665 4.34 16.55 -14.07
CA PRO A 665 3.30 16.13 -13.15
C PRO A 665 3.88 15.39 -11.93
N ILE A 666 3.44 15.80 -10.74
CA ILE A 666 3.78 15.14 -9.47
C ILE A 666 2.49 14.70 -8.79
N ASN A 667 2.47 13.47 -8.30
CA ASN A 667 1.47 13.00 -7.38
C ASN A 667 2.10 13.00 -6.00
N THR A 668 1.92 14.08 -5.27
CA THR A 668 2.18 14.08 -3.83
C THR A 668 1.06 13.29 -3.18
N ALA A 669 1.25 11.97 -3.01
CA ALA A 669 0.55 11.31 -1.92
C ALA A 669 0.78 12.19 -0.67
N ILE A 670 -0.28 12.51 0.05
CA ILE A 670 -0.22 13.35 1.27
C ILE A 670 0.40 12.50 2.39
N GLU A 671 1.60 11.96 2.13
CA GLU A 671 2.57 11.53 3.11
C GLU A 671 3.50 12.73 3.25
N VAL A 672 3.03 13.69 4.03
CA VAL A 672 3.79 14.88 4.45
C VAL A 672 4.92 14.46 5.43
N GLY A 673 5.36 13.20 5.35
CA GLY A 673 6.21 12.48 6.28
C GLY A 673 5.99 10.98 6.13
N ILE A 674 7.02 10.21 6.48
CA ILE A 674 6.96 8.74 6.43
C ILE A 674 6.14 8.23 7.61
N MET A 675 5.13 7.40 7.33
CA MET A 675 4.36 6.71 8.36
C MET A 675 5.20 5.61 9.03
N GLY A 676 5.11 5.51 10.36
CA GLY A 676 5.78 4.47 11.14
C GLY A 676 5.19 3.10 10.83
N HIS A 677 5.98 2.20 10.25
CA HIS A 677 5.57 0.83 9.97
C HIS A 677 6.66 -0.14 10.40
N ILE A 678 6.25 -1.28 10.97
CA ILE A 678 7.18 -2.35 11.37
C ILE A 678 8.07 -2.71 10.19
N GLY A 679 9.37 -2.78 10.42
CA GLY A 679 10.32 -3.29 9.45
C GLY A 679 10.91 -2.23 8.50
N ASN A 680 10.38 -1.02 8.34
CA ASN A 680 11.09 -0.03 7.51
C ASN A 680 12.37 0.51 8.22
N LYS A 681 13.37 0.98 7.45
CA LYS A 681 14.68 1.37 8.01
C LYS A 681 14.63 2.69 8.80
N PHE A 682 13.72 3.60 8.47
CA PHE A 682 13.57 4.86 9.20
C PHE A 682 13.01 4.65 10.58
N THR A 683 12.01 3.77 10.70
CA THR A 683 11.45 3.35 11.98
C THR A 683 12.55 2.68 12.81
N ASN A 684 13.30 1.71 12.26
CA ASN A 684 14.40 1.08 12.97
C ASN A 684 15.43 2.09 13.54
N GLU A 685 15.83 3.07 12.72
CA GLU A 685 16.82 4.07 13.13
C GLU A 685 16.27 5.09 14.12
N ASP A 686 15.06 5.62 13.90
CA ASP A 686 14.41 6.57 14.82
C ASP A 686 14.37 6.02 16.24
N ILE A 687 14.15 4.70 16.36
CA ILE A 687 14.08 4.07 17.66
C ILE A 687 15.44 3.89 18.31
N VAL A 688 16.47 3.53 17.54
CA VAL A 688 17.87 3.50 18.02
C VAL A 688 18.34 4.91 18.43
N ASN A 689 17.92 5.95 17.70
CA ASN A 689 18.32 7.35 17.90
C ASN A 689 17.63 8.03 19.07
N GLN A 690 16.35 7.73 19.33
CA GLN A 690 15.57 8.36 20.41
C GLN A 690 16.07 8.05 21.83
N GLN A 691 17.21 7.36 21.97
CA GLN A 691 18.00 7.14 23.19
C GLN A 691 17.36 7.71 24.44
N TYR A 692 16.43 6.92 24.93
CA TYR A 692 15.74 7.06 26.17
C TYR A 692 16.72 7.29 27.31
N ASP A 693 16.54 8.39 28.03
CA ASP A 693 17.22 8.59 29.31
C ASP A 693 16.65 7.53 30.27
N TRP A 694 17.42 6.47 30.49
CA TRP A 694 17.03 5.34 31.34
C TRP A 694 16.72 5.89 32.73
N ARG A 695 15.45 5.94 33.12
CA ARG A 695 15.14 6.25 34.52
C ARG A 695 15.72 5.13 35.36
N GLU A 696 16.74 5.44 36.16
CA GLU A 696 17.27 4.54 37.18
C GLU A 696 16.13 3.96 38.02
N GLU A 697 16.29 2.70 38.39
CA GLU A 697 15.44 1.80 39.17
C GLU A 697 14.58 2.48 40.25
N LYS A 698 13.53 3.19 39.86
CA LYS A 698 12.43 3.52 40.76
C LYS A 698 11.26 2.64 40.39
N LEU A 699 11.21 1.54 41.15
CA LEU A 699 10.07 0.66 41.45
C LEU A 699 8.74 1.25 40.97
N ASP A 700 8.40 0.99 39.71
CA ASP A 700 7.06 0.76 39.11
C ASP A 700 7.06 0.97 37.57
N THR A 701 8.19 1.34 36.95
CA THR A 701 8.30 1.56 35.48
C THR A 701 9.08 0.48 34.73
N ARG A 702 9.35 -0.66 35.38
CA ARG A 702 10.05 -1.87 34.88
C ARG A 702 10.39 -1.83 33.37
N TRP A 703 11.56 -1.32 33.02
CA TRP A 703 12.22 -1.51 31.71
C TRP A 703 11.59 -0.80 30.48
N HIS A 704 10.91 0.33 30.66
CA HIS A 704 10.31 1.14 29.58
C HIS A 704 10.95 2.51 29.38
N PHE A 705 10.84 3.02 28.15
CA PHE A 705 10.61 4.45 27.93
C PHE A 705 9.12 4.77 27.75
N SER A 706 8.74 6.00 28.13
CA SER A 706 7.48 6.64 27.76
C SER A 706 7.80 7.88 26.93
N THR A 707 7.42 7.89 25.66
CA THR A 707 7.33 9.17 24.93
C THR A 707 6.13 9.97 25.49
N LEU A 708 6.03 11.25 25.13
CA LEU A 708 4.91 12.15 25.50
C LEU A 708 3.52 11.57 25.15
N ASP A 709 3.46 10.58 24.26
CA ASP A 709 2.23 9.94 23.75
C ASP A 709 1.98 8.52 24.30
N ASN A 710 2.56 8.17 25.47
CA ASN A 710 2.44 6.84 26.13
C ASN A 710 2.97 5.65 25.31
N TYR A 711 3.80 5.89 24.29
CA TYR A 711 4.42 4.84 23.49
C TYR A 711 5.60 4.19 24.23
N ARG A 712 5.65 2.85 24.20
CA ARG A 712 6.63 2.05 24.94
C ARG A 712 7.61 1.36 23.99
N VAL A 713 8.90 1.49 24.30
CA VAL A 713 9.98 0.87 23.52
C VAL A 713 10.91 0.07 24.43
N PRO A 714 11.37 -1.13 24.01
CA PRO A 714 12.15 -2.03 24.86
C PRO A 714 13.64 -1.64 24.90
N HIS A 715 14.25 -1.77 26.09
CA HIS A 715 15.65 -1.36 26.37
C HIS A 715 16.73 -1.99 25.50
N HIS A 716 16.54 -3.23 25.05
CA HIS A 716 17.58 -4.01 24.35
C HIS A 716 17.26 -4.32 22.89
N TYR A 717 16.14 -3.81 22.38
CA TYR A 717 15.65 -4.14 21.03
C TYR A 717 14.86 -2.97 20.43
N PRO A 718 15.51 -1.79 20.28
CA PRO A 718 14.87 -0.56 19.83
C PRO A 718 14.19 -0.73 18.47
N GLU A 719 14.75 -1.45 17.51
CA GLU A 719 14.30 -1.54 16.11
C GLU A 719 12.85 -2.01 15.84
N TYR A 720 12.12 -2.50 16.83
CA TYR A 720 10.76 -3.01 16.68
C TYR A 720 9.71 -2.18 17.44
N ALA A 721 10.00 -0.94 17.83
CA ALA A 721 8.96 -0.06 18.33
C ALA A 721 7.86 0.11 17.27
N LEU A 722 6.64 -0.11 17.75
CA LEU A 722 5.46 0.36 17.08
C LEU A 722 5.43 1.87 17.30
N ASN A 723 5.24 2.64 16.25
CA ASN A 723 4.76 4.00 16.38
C ASN A 723 3.33 4.01 15.88
N GLY A 724 2.38 4.28 16.77
CA GLY A 724 0.97 4.53 16.39
C GLY A 724 0.66 6.01 16.36
N SER A 725 1.67 6.87 16.46
CA SER A 725 1.58 8.17 15.81
C SER A 725 1.75 7.95 14.30
N HIS A 726 0.97 8.67 13.52
CA HIS A 726 1.01 8.58 12.06
C HIS A 726 2.33 9.12 11.44
N ILE A 727 3.33 9.52 12.25
CA ILE A 727 4.52 10.24 11.79
C ILE A 727 5.76 9.86 12.65
N ILE A 728 6.85 9.43 12.02
CA ILE A 728 8.17 9.18 12.66
C ILE A 728 8.74 10.48 13.25
N SER A 729 9.49 10.44 14.36
CA SER A 729 10.06 11.67 14.94
C SER A 729 11.02 12.35 13.98
N TYR A 730 10.87 13.67 13.82
CA TYR A 730 11.77 14.48 13.01
C TYR A 730 12.97 14.95 13.81
N ALA A 731 14.16 14.83 13.22
CA ALA A 731 15.41 15.28 13.80
C ALA A 731 15.46 16.81 14.00
N ASP A 732 14.85 17.55 13.07
CA ASP A 732 14.69 19.00 13.14
C ASP A 732 13.25 19.35 13.57
N PRO A 733 13.05 19.84 14.81
CA PRO A 733 11.72 20.20 15.32
C PRO A 733 11.04 21.29 14.48
N LYS A 734 11.79 22.19 13.84
CA LYS A 734 11.20 23.24 13.00
C LYS A 734 10.60 22.67 11.73
N VAL A 735 11.21 21.64 11.14
CA VAL A 735 10.66 20.95 9.96
C VAL A 735 9.37 20.25 10.35
N ARG A 736 9.32 19.56 11.50
CA ARG A 736 8.11 18.94 12.03
C ARG A 736 6.94 19.92 12.18
N ASP A 737 7.21 21.12 12.68
CA ASP A 737 6.14 22.09 12.93
C ASP A 737 5.63 22.68 11.60
N LEU A 738 6.54 22.98 10.67
CA LEU A 738 6.20 23.50 9.34
C LEU A 738 5.43 22.49 8.48
N ILE A 739 5.78 21.20 8.57
CA ILE A 739 5.21 20.18 7.70
C ILE A 739 3.73 19.91 8.01
N ILE A 740 3.31 20.06 9.27
CA ILE A 740 1.90 19.95 9.67
C ILE A 740 1.06 21.09 9.06
N GLU A 741 1.63 22.29 8.92
CA GLU A 741 0.95 23.46 8.38
C GLU A 741 0.87 23.44 6.84
N PHE A 742 1.90 22.92 6.16
CA PHE A 742 2.06 22.97 4.70
C PHE A 742 0.82 22.55 3.87
N PRO A 743 0.11 21.45 4.17
CA PRO A 743 -1.06 21.04 3.39
C PRO A 743 -2.23 22.05 3.41
N ASN A 744 -2.25 22.97 4.38
CA ASN A 744 -3.38 23.87 4.65
C ASN A 744 -3.23 25.26 3.98
N GLU A 745 -2.04 25.61 3.49
CA GLU A 745 -1.73 26.97 3.00
C GLU A 745 -1.27 26.96 1.55
N ASP A 746 -1.59 28.01 0.76
CA ASP A 746 -1.11 28.13 -0.63
C ASP A 746 0.41 28.00 -0.65
N PRO A 747 1.04 27.16 -1.49
CA PRO A 747 2.47 26.92 -1.39
C PRO A 747 3.30 28.19 -1.64
N VAL A 748 2.79 29.15 -2.42
CA VAL A 748 3.44 30.46 -2.61
C VAL A 748 3.33 31.30 -1.34
N ASP A 749 2.16 31.32 -0.72
CA ASP A 749 1.94 32.06 0.54
C ASP A 749 2.70 31.40 1.70
N PHE A 750 2.73 30.07 1.77
CA PHE A 750 3.52 29.30 2.74
C PHE A 750 5.01 29.64 2.63
N LEU A 751 5.56 29.68 1.41
CA LEU A 751 6.95 30.10 1.18
C LEU A 751 7.19 31.56 1.61
N ARG A 752 6.20 32.44 1.47
CA ARG A 752 6.30 33.86 1.86
C ARG A 752 6.19 34.07 3.36
N GLU A 753 5.26 33.37 4.02
CA GLU A 753 4.82 33.66 5.39
C GLU A 753 5.46 32.74 6.43
N ARG A 754 5.79 31.49 6.07
CA ARG A 754 6.28 30.48 7.01
C ARG A 754 7.78 30.22 6.90
N LEU A 755 8.39 30.44 5.73
CA LEU A 755 9.80 30.16 5.47
C LEU A 755 10.67 31.43 5.51
N PRO A 756 11.85 31.42 6.17
CA PRO A 756 12.68 32.63 6.25
C PRO A 756 13.22 33.06 4.87
N ALA A 757 13.10 34.36 4.56
CA ALA A 757 13.59 34.92 3.30
C ALA A 757 15.11 34.74 3.12
N GLU A 758 15.88 34.91 4.19
CA GLU A 758 17.35 34.72 4.17
C GLU A 758 17.74 33.27 3.86
N GLU A 759 17.01 32.29 4.38
CA GLU A 759 17.26 30.86 4.08
C GLU A 759 16.89 30.54 2.64
N THR A 760 15.78 31.10 2.15
CA THR A 760 15.37 30.96 0.75
C THR A 760 16.42 31.54 -0.19
N GLU A 761 16.93 32.73 0.12
CA GLU A 761 18.02 33.36 -0.63
C GLU A 761 19.30 32.52 -0.59
N SER A 762 19.65 31.99 0.57
CA SER A 762 20.82 31.11 0.76
C SER A 762 20.72 29.85 -0.10
N VAL A 763 19.57 29.17 -0.07
CA VAL A 763 19.30 27.97 -0.89
C VAL A 763 19.44 28.30 -2.37
N VAL A 764 18.74 29.33 -2.86
CA VAL A 764 18.77 29.71 -4.28
C VAL A 764 20.18 30.13 -4.73
N THR A 765 20.92 30.85 -3.87
CA THR A 765 22.30 31.25 -4.15
C THR A 765 23.25 30.05 -4.14
N SER A 766 23.02 29.06 -3.29
CA SER A 766 23.81 27.83 -3.27
C SER A 766 23.62 27.02 -4.57
N TRP A 767 22.40 26.98 -5.10
CA TRP A 767 22.09 26.32 -6.37
C TRP A 767 22.87 26.92 -7.54
N ALA A 768 22.98 28.25 -7.62
CA ALA A 768 23.76 28.92 -8.67
C ALA A 768 25.25 28.53 -8.69
N LYS A 769 25.78 28.04 -7.55
CA LYS A 769 27.18 27.59 -7.39
C LYS A 769 27.37 26.09 -7.60
N LEU A 770 26.30 25.34 -7.87
CA LEU A 770 26.39 23.90 -8.11
C LEU A 770 27.28 23.56 -9.33
N PRO A 771 27.89 22.36 -9.36
CA PRO A 771 28.66 21.89 -10.50
C PRO A 771 27.78 21.62 -11.73
N GLU A 772 28.39 21.49 -12.92
CA GLU A 772 27.67 21.19 -14.17
C GLU A 772 26.96 19.83 -14.17
N SER A 773 27.33 18.90 -13.28
CA SER A 773 26.59 17.65 -13.07
C SER A 773 25.20 17.85 -12.46
N ARG A 774 24.91 19.07 -11.97
CA ARG A 774 23.63 19.53 -11.41
C ARG A 774 23.10 20.75 -12.20
N ALA A 775 23.20 20.69 -13.54
CA ALA A 775 22.91 21.80 -14.43
C ALA A 775 21.45 22.31 -14.36
N GLU A 776 20.48 21.44 -14.13
CA GLU A 776 19.06 21.82 -14.09
C GLU A 776 18.76 22.65 -12.85
N ILE A 777 19.16 22.17 -11.67
CA ILE A 777 18.97 22.89 -10.40
C ILE A 777 19.82 24.17 -10.36
N LYS A 778 21.04 24.11 -10.93
CA LYS A 778 21.87 25.31 -11.12
C LYS A 778 21.18 26.36 -11.99
N ALA A 779 20.59 25.95 -13.10
CA ALA A 779 19.87 26.85 -14.00
C ALA A 779 18.63 27.46 -13.34
N LEU A 780 17.90 26.68 -12.53
CA LEU A 780 16.77 27.17 -11.74
C LEU A 780 17.23 28.27 -10.76
N GLY A 781 18.30 28.03 -10.00
CA GLY A 781 18.87 29.03 -9.09
C GLY A 781 19.28 30.32 -9.82
N ASN A 782 19.99 30.17 -10.95
CA ASN A 782 20.39 31.31 -11.77
C ASN A 782 19.19 32.09 -12.36
N ALA A 783 18.12 31.40 -12.74
CA ALA A 783 16.93 32.04 -13.28
C ALA A 783 16.20 32.88 -12.23
N ILE A 784 16.01 32.34 -11.02
CA ILE A 784 15.36 33.06 -9.90
C ILE A 784 16.17 34.32 -9.55
N LEU A 785 17.49 34.20 -9.42
CA LEU A 785 18.36 35.35 -9.14
C LEU A 785 18.34 36.39 -10.26
N PHE A 786 18.31 35.94 -11.52
CA PHE A 786 18.21 36.84 -12.67
C PHE A 786 16.90 37.65 -12.64
N LEU A 787 15.75 37.00 -12.41
CA LEU A 787 14.46 37.67 -12.29
C LEU A 787 14.45 38.71 -11.15
N ARG A 788 15.00 38.35 -9.98
CA ARG A 788 15.16 39.27 -8.84
C ARG A 788 16.06 40.47 -9.18
N SER A 789 17.11 40.26 -9.96
CA SER A 789 18.00 41.35 -10.38
C SER A 789 17.34 42.29 -11.40
N LYS A 790 16.53 41.75 -12.32
CA LYS A 790 15.77 42.53 -13.31
C LYS A 790 14.60 43.28 -12.67
N HIS A 791 14.01 42.71 -11.62
CA HIS A 791 12.86 43.25 -10.91
C HIS A 791 13.10 43.32 -9.39
N PRO A 792 13.80 44.37 -8.90
CA PRO A 792 14.19 44.47 -7.50
C PRO A 792 13.04 44.48 -6.48
N SER A 793 11.83 44.85 -6.91
CA SER A 793 10.61 44.87 -6.08
C SER A 793 9.96 43.50 -5.87
N TRP A 794 10.34 42.48 -6.64
CA TRP A 794 9.74 41.14 -6.55
C TRP A 794 10.33 40.38 -5.37
N ASP A 795 9.52 39.73 -4.54
CA ASP A 795 10.03 38.78 -3.54
C ASP A 795 10.44 37.44 -4.20
N PHE A 796 11.10 36.57 -3.43
CA PHE A 796 11.46 35.22 -3.91
C PHE A 796 10.23 34.41 -4.33
N PRO A 797 9.15 34.31 -3.52
CA PRO A 797 7.93 33.58 -3.89
C PRO A 797 7.37 34.00 -5.25
N TYR A 798 7.31 35.30 -5.55
CA TYR A 798 6.80 35.80 -6.83
C TYR A 798 7.74 35.47 -8.00
N ALA A 799 9.06 35.62 -7.82
CA ALA A 799 10.04 35.21 -8.83
C ALA A 799 9.94 33.70 -9.14
N ILE A 800 9.81 32.87 -8.10
CA ILE A 800 9.65 31.42 -8.20
C ILE A 800 8.35 31.05 -8.92
N ALA A 801 7.22 31.65 -8.55
CA ALA A 801 5.94 31.43 -9.22
C ALA A 801 5.99 31.81 -10.70
N THR A 802 6.72 32.88 -11.04
CA THR A 802 6.92 33.33 -12.42
C THR A 802 7.63 32.28 -13.27
N VAL A 803 8.65 31.59 -12.72
CA VAL A 803 9.35 30.50 -13.43
C VAL A 803 8.36 29.43 -13.89
N ARG A 804 7.49 28.92 -13.00
CA ARG A 804 6.48 27.92 -13.36
C ARG A 804 5.54 28.42 -14.45
N GLU A 805 5.07 29.64 -14.30
CA GLU A 805 4.08 30.22 -15.18
C GLU A 805 4.65 30.36 -16.61
N GLU A 806 5.84 30.92 -16.75
CA GLU A 806 6.51 31.09 -18.04
C GLU A 806 6.91 29.75 -18.66
N MET A 807 7.46 28.81 -17.89
CA MET A 807 7.78 27.47 -18.38
C MET A 807 6.54 26.73 -18.89
N SER A 808 5.43 26.82 -18.17
CA SER A 808 4.16 26.19 -18.57
C SER A 808 3.60 26.81 -19.84
N MET A 809 3.63 28.15 -19.97
CA MET A 809 3.22 28.83 -21.21
C MET A 809 4.07 28.42 -22.41
N LEU A 810 5.38 28.28 -22.22
CA LEU A 810 6.34 27.89 -23.26
C LEU A 810 6.46 26.38 -23.47
N ASN A 811 5.69 25.57 -22.72
CA ASN A 811 5.75 24.10 -22.74
C ASN A 811 7.13 23.50 -22.39
N LEU A 812 7.96 24.21 -21.63
CA LEU A 812 9.32 23.79 -21.29
C LEU A 812 9.32 22.79 -20.14
N SER A 813 10.21 21.79 -20.22
CA SER A 813 10.43 20.81 -19.15
C SER A 813 11.85 20.82 -18.56
N SER A 814 12.70 21.74 -19.03
CA SER A 814 14.09 21.93 -18.59
C SER A 814 14.32 23.37 -18.13
N PHE A 815 14.87 23.51 -16.92
CA PHE A 815 15.31 24.78 -16.37
C PHE A 815 16.51 25.34 -17.13
N CYS A 816 17.39 24.48 -17.66
CA CYS A 816 18.49 24.93 -18.53
C CYS A 816 17.96 25.64 -19.79
N GLN A 817 16.94 25.06 -20.44
CA GLN A 817 16.30 25.66 -21.60
C GLN A 817 15.59 26.98 -21.26
N TYR A 818 14.89 27.01 -20.12
CA TYR A 818 14.21 28.21 -19.63
C TYR A 818 15.21 29.33 -19.33
N TYR A 819 16.26 29.06 -18.53
CA TYR A 819 17.26 30.05 -18.17
C TYR A 819 17.99 30.62 -19.40
N LYS A 820 18.27 29.77 -20.41
CA LYS A 820 18.83 30.22 -21.68
C LYS A 820 17.91 31.23 -22.38
N LYS A 821 16.61 30.94 -22.51
CA LYS A 821 15.63 31.87 -23.10
C LYS A 821 15.49 33.16 -22.28
N LEU A 822 15.48 33.05 -20.96
CA LEU A 822 15.39 34.18 -20.04
C LEU A 822 16.57 35.14 -20.22
N ARG A 823 17.80 34.63 -20.21
CA ARG A 823 19.03 35.41 -20.37
C ARG A 823 19.16 36.06 -21.74
N GLU A 824 18.64 35.41 -22.78
CA GLU A 824 18.63 35.95 -24.15
C GLU A 824 17.47 36.95 -24.39
N GLU A 825 16.68 37.29 -23.36
CA GLU A 825 15.48 38.14 -23.42
C GLU A 825 14.45 37.66 -24.45
N LYS A 826 14.38 36.34 -24.65
CA LYS A 826 13.54 35.70 -25.66
C LYS A 826 12.16 35.27 -25.19
N ILE A 827 11.84 35.45 -23.91
CA ILE A 827 10.53 35.05 -23.36
C ILE A 827 9.43 35.99 -23.88
N GLU A 828 9.57 37.30 -23.60
CA GLU A 828 8.59 38.30 -23.98
C GLU A 828 8.46 38.48 -25.50
N THR A 829 9.45 38.04 -26.28
CA THR A 829 9.43 38.06 -27.75
C THR A 829 8.94 36.75 -28.38
N ASP A 830 8.76 35.69 -27.60
CA ASP A 830 8.26 34.41 -28.08
C ASP A 830 6.81 34.53 -28.57
N PRO A 831 6.49 34.16 -29.83
CA PRO A 831 5.15 34.30 -30.38
C PRO A 831 4.08 33.55 -29.58
N GLN A 832 4.42 32.38 -29.05
CA GLN A 832 3.49 31.58 -28.25
C GLN A 832 3.19 32.27 -26.92
N TYR A 833 4.23 32.75 -26.23
CA TYR A 833 4.07 33.50 -24.98
C TYR A 833 3.21 34.76 -25.17
N ARG A 834 3.51 35.57 -26.18
CA ARG A 834 2.74 36.79 -26.50
C ARG A 834 1.27 36.49 -26.77
N TRP A 835 1.01 35.46 -27.58
CA TRP A 835 -0.35 35.07 -27.89
C TRP A 835 -1.11 34.63 -26.64
N ILE A 836 -0.50 33.77 -25.80
CA ILE A 836 -1.12 33.32 -24.53
C ILE A 836 -1.43 34.52 -23.64
N MET A 837 -0.45 35.41 -23.42
CA MET A 837 -0.63 36.60 -22.59
C MET A 837 -1.77 37.50 -23.09
N GLN A 838 -1.83 37.73 -24.39
CA GLN A 838 -2.92 38.51 -25.00
C GLN A 838 -4.28 37.85 -24.80
N GLN A 839 -4.40 36.54 -25.03
CA GLN A 839 -5.66 35.81 -24.87
C GLN A 839 -6.09 35.72 -23.41
N ARG A 840 -5.14 35.53 -22.48
CA ARG A 840 -5.44 35.56 -21.03
C ARG A 840 -5.94 36.92 -20.58
N TRP A 841 -5.31 38.00 -21.07
CA TRP A 841 -5.76 39.35 -20.79
C TRP A 841 -7.19 39.58 -21.32
N LEU A 842 -7.50 39.14 -22.54
CA LEU A 842 -8.85 39.21 -23.11
C LEU A 842 -9.88 38.44 -22.26
N ALA A 843 -9.56 37.20 -21.87
CA ALA A 843 -10.41 36.41 -21.00
C ALA A 843 -10.62 37.07 -19.63
N GLY A 844 -9.56 37.63 -19.04
CA GLY A 844 -9.58 38.39 -17.79
C GLY A 844 -10.47 39.63 -17.89
N TRP A 845 -10.25 40.46 -18.91
CA TRP A 845 -11.04 41.65 -19.20
C TRP A 845 -12.52 41.34 -19.40
N ASN A 846 -12.84 40.27 -20.14
CA ASN A 846 -14.22 39.83 -20.33
C ASN A 846 -14.86 39.37 -19.01
N LYS A 847 -14.10 38.73 -18.11
CA LYS A 847 -14.57 38.39 -16.75
C LYS A 847 -14.85 39.64 -15.92
N GLU A 848 -13.94 40.62 -15.90
CA GLU A 848 -14.11 41.89 -15.18
C GLU A 848 -15.32 42.68 -15.68
N MET A 849 -15.54 42.66 -16.99
CA MET A 849 -16.69 43.28 -17.66
C MET A 849 -17.97 42.44 -17.58
N LYS A 850 -17.95 41.30 -16.85
CA LYS A 850 -19.07 40.36 -16.70
C LYS A 850 -19.63 39.81 -18.02
N LYS A 851 -18.80 39.76 -19.07
CA LYS A 851 -19.10 39.16 -20.38
C LYS A 851 -18.77 37.67 -20.37
N TRP A 852 -19.56 36.89 -19.63
CA TRP A 852 -19.24 35.49 -19.30
C TRP A 852 -19.13 34.55 -20.50
N GLU A 853 -19.98 34.71 -21.53
CA GLU A 853 -19.90 33.92 -22.76
C GLU A 853 -18.62 34.18 -23.54
N ALA A 854 -18.19 35.45 -23.61
CA ALA A 854 -16.96 35.83 -24.27
C ALA A 854 -15.75 35.28 -23.49
N ALA A 855 -15.74 35.43 -22.16
CA ALA A 855 -14.71 34.86 -21.30
C ALA A 855 -14.61 33.33 -21.42
N GLU A 856 -15.75 32.63 -21.46
CA GLU A 856 -15.79 31.17 -21.66
C GLU A 856 -15.20 30.79 -23.03
N LYS A 857 -15.57 31.50 -24.09
CA LYS A 857 -15.05 31.27 -25.44
C LYS A 857 -13.53 31.46 -25.49
N ASP A 858 -13.01 32.53 -24.89
CA ASP A 858 -11.58 32.82 -24.85
C ASP A 858 -10.81 31.76 -24.07
N LEU A 859 -11.34 31.32 -22.92
CA LEU A 859 -10.74 30.24 -22.12
C LEU A 859 -10.76 28.89 -22.84
N ARG A 860 -11.86 28.55 -23.54
CA ARG A 860 -11.93 27.33 -24.36
C ARG A 860 -10.92 27.36 -25.50
N LEU A 861 -10.75 28.51 -26.16
CA LEU A 861 -9.74 28.69 -27.20
C LEU A 861 -8.31 28.49 -26.64
N LEU A 862 -8.04 29.05 -25.46
CA LEU A 862 -6.77 28.84 -24.75
C LEU A 862 -6.53 27.36 -24.45
N VAL A 863 -7.52 26.67 -23.87
CA VAL A 863 -7.43 25.23 -23.56
C VAL A 863 -7.18 24.40 -24.82
N GLU A 864 -7.89 24.68 -25.91
CA GLU A 864 -7.74 23.95 -27.18
C GLU A 864 -6.34 24.16 -27.81
N LYS A 865 -5.84 25.39 -27.83
CA LYS A 865 -4.55 25.72 -28.48
C LYS A 865 -3.34 25.45 -27.59
N THR A 866 -3.53 25.42 -26.28
CA THR A 866 -2.46 25.21 -25.29
C THR A 866 -2.86 24.16 -24.25
N PRO A 867 -3.15 22.91 -24.66
CA PRO A 867 -3.66 21.89 -23.76
C PRO A 867 -2.70 21.57 -22.61
N TRP A 868 -1.39 21.77 -22.75
CA TRP A 868 -0.39 21.57 -21.70
C TRP A 868 -0.38 22.67 -20.62
N TYR A 869 -0.98 23.83 -20.88
CA TYR A 869 -0.91 24.96 -19.98
C TYR A 869 -2.05 24.91 -18.95
N PHE A 870 -1.70 24.60 -17.70
CA PHE A 870 -2.66 24.23 -16.67
C PHE A 870 -3.64 25.35 -16.24
N ARG A 871 -3.27 26.62 -16.34
CA ARG A 871 -4.01 27.73 -15.72
C ARG A 871 -5.35 28.04 -16.41
N PRO A 872 -5.45 28.11 -17.75
CA PRO A 872 -6.73 28.24 -18.45
C PRO A 872 -7.73 27.13 -18.10
N HIS A 873 -7.27 25.89 -17.89
CA HIS A 873 -8.13 24.80 -17.44
C HIS A 873 -8.75 25.09 -16.09
N GLN A 874 -7.95 25.48 -15.09
CA GLN A 874 -8.46 25.85 -13.76
C GLN A 874 -9.47 26.99 -13.83
N GLU A 875 -9.14 28.04 -14.58
CA GLU A 875 -10.03 29.20 -14.75
C GLU A 875 -11.33 28.83 -15.47
N LEU A 876 -11.28 27.94 -16.48
CA LEU A 876 -12.44 27.45 -17.20
C LEU A 876 -13.33 26.57 -16.31
N ILE A 877 -12.75 25.63 -15.57
CA ILE A 877 -13.47 24.76 -14.63
C ILE A 877 -14.25 25.59 -13.61
N ILE A 878 -13.59 26.58 -12.99
CA ILE A 878 -14.22 27.48 -12.02
C ILE A 878 -15.34 28.31 -12.67
N LEU A 879 -15.10 28.86 -13.87
CA LEU A 879 -16.10 29.63 -14.60
C LEU A 879 -17.34 28.78 -14.93
N LEU A 880 -17.14 27.56 -15.44
CA LEU A 880 -18.23 26.64 -15.76
C LEU A 880 -19.02 26.26 -14.51
N GLY A 881 -18.33 25.95 -13.41
CA GLY A 881 -18.94 25.66 -12.12
C GLY A 881 -19.83 26.80 -11.61
N ASN A 882 -19.32 28.03 -11.61
CA ASN A 882 -20.07 29.23 -11.20
C ASN A 882 -21.27 29.54 -12.11
N ARG A 883 -21.25 29.03 -13.35
CA ARG A 883 -22.36 29.17 -14.31
C ARG A 883 -23.36 28.02 -14.27
N GLY A 884 -23.20 27.06 -13.36
CA GLY A 884 -24.06 25.88 -13.26
C GLY A 884 -23.85 24.85 -14.36
N LYS A 885 -22.80 24.98 -15.20
CA LYS A 885 -22.39 24.00 -16.23
C LYS A 885 -21.49 22.93 -15.60
N LEU A 886 -22.02 22.22 -14.62
CA LEU A 886 -21.29 21.30 -13.76
C LEU A 886 -20.78 20.06 -14.51
N SER A 887 -21.53 19.53 -15.48
CA SER A 887 -21.13 18.34 -16.25
C SER A 887 -19.92 18.66 -17.14
N ASP A 888 -19.93 19.83 -17.77
CA ASP A 888 -18.81 20.39 -18.52
C ASP A 888 -17.61 20.66 -17.62
N ALA A 889 -17.82 21.21 -16.42
CA ALA A 889 -16.75 21.44 -15.45
C ALA A 889 -16.06 20.12 -15.04
N VAL A 890 -16.82 19.06 -14.79
CA VAL A 890 -16.29 17.71 -14.49
C VAL A 890 -15.51 17.14 -15.67
N ALA A 891 -16.00 17.32 -16.90
CA ALA A 891 -15.30 16.84 -18.09
C ALA A 891 -13.96 17.55 -18.31
N HIS A 892 -13.91 18.88 -18.14
CA HIS A 892 -12.66 19.64 -18.19
C HIS A 892 -11.74 19.31 -17.02
N PHE A 893 -12.30 19.07 -15.83
CA PHE A 893 -11.53 18.59 -14.69
C PHE A 893 -10.83 17.27 -15.02
N ALA A 894 -11.53 16.27 -15.55
CA ALA A 894 -10.93 15.00 -15.96
C ALA A 894 -9.74 15.16 -16.94
N GLN A 895 -9.78 16.17 -17.82
CA GLN A 895 -8.66 16.50 -18.70
C GLN A 895 -7.52 17.20 -17.93
N TYR A 896 -7.83 18.15 -17.06
CA TYR A 896 -6.87 18.84 -16.20
C TYR A 896 -6.05 17.88 -15.34
N GLN A 897 -6.68 16.81 -14.83
CA GLN A 897 -6.01 15.77 -14.04
C GLN A 897 -4.83 15.11 -14.78
N LEU A 898 -4.91 15.03 -16.12
CA LEU A 898 -3.86 14.48 -16.98
C LEU A 898 -2.74 15.48 -17.29
N ILE A 899 -2.90 16.75 -16.94
CA ILE A 899 -1.94 17.82 -17.22
C ILE A 899 -1.19 18.23 -15.94
N ASN A 900 -1.95 18.42 -14.86
CA ASN A 900 -1.42 18.87 -13.58
C ASN A 900 -2.20 18.21 -12.44
N PRO A 901 -1.82 16.98 -12.04
CA PRO A 901 -2.44 16.25 -10.94
C PRO A 901 -2.15 16.96 -9.62
N ASN A 902 -3.02 17.91 -9.27
CA ASN A 902 -2.88 18.75 -8.09
C ASN A 902 -3.99 18.39 -7.10
N LEU A 903 -3.66 17.58 -6.08
CA LEU A 903 -4.63 17.11 -5.09
C LEU A 903 -5.37 18.23 -4.37
N ARG A 904 -4.72 19.38 -4.14
CA ARG A 904 -5.39 20.52 -3.53
C ARG A 904 -6.45 21.10 -4.45
N PHE A 905 -6.14 21.29 -5.73
CA PHE A 905 -7.14 21.73 -6.69
C PHE A 905 -8.26 20.69 -6.80
N TYR A 906 -7.96 19.39 -6.69
CA TYR A 906 -9.00 18.35 -6.67
C TYR A 906 -9.92 18.51 -5.47
N PHE A 907 -9.38 18.70 -4.27
CA PHE A 907 -10.18 18.90 -3.06
C PHE A 907 -11.04 20.16 -3.15
N LEU A 908 -10.46 21.28 -3.63
CA LEU A 908 -11.19 22.53 -3.84
C LEU A 908 -12.32 22.35 -4.85
N PHE A 909 -12.04 21.71 -5.99
CA PHE A 909 -13.03 21.41 -7.01
C PHE A 909 -14.15 20.52 -6.46
N LEU A 910 -13.83 19.39 -5.82
CA LEU A 910 -14.82 18.47 -5.26
C LEU A 910 -15.69 19.12 -4.18
N ASN A 911 -15.10 19.98 -3.33
CA ASN A 911 -15.84 20.71 -2.31
C ASN A 911 -16.80 21.74 -2.94
N GLN A 912 -16.35 22.53 -3.92
CA GLN A 912 -17.22 23.47 -4.63
C GLN A 912 -18.31 22.75 -5.43
N PHE A 913 -17.93 21.67 -6.12
CA PHE A 913 -18.82 20.86 -6.93
C PHE A 913 -19.91 20.18 -6.11
N SER A 914 -19.55 19.53 -4.99
CA SER A 914 -20.51 18.88 -4.10
C SER A 914 -21.51 19.86 -3.48
N LYS A 915 -21.06 21.08 -3.13
CA LYS A 915 -21.94 22.17 -2.69
C LYS A 915 -22.88 22.65 -3.79
N ALA A 916 -22.36 22.80 -5.02
CA ALA A 916 -23.16 23.24 -6.17
C ALA A 916 -24.24 22.21 -6.55
N LEU A 917 -23.99 20.91 -6.32
CA LEU A 917 -24.98 19.85 -6.51
C LEU A 917 -25.87 19.57 -5.28
N HIS A 918 -25.60 20.21 -4.13
CA HIS A 918 -26.28 19.90 -2.86
C HIS A 918 -26.16 18.43 -2.44
N ILE A 919 -24.96 17.83 -2.62
CA ILE A 919 -24.67 16.42 -2.26
C ILE A 919 -23.62 16.26 -1.16
N ASP A 920 -23.09 17.34 -0.59
CA ASP A 920 -22.01 17.27 0.40
C ASP A 920 -22.41 16.48 1.67
N ASP A 921 -23.64 16.66 2.15
CA ASP A 921 -24.18 15.87 3.25
C ASP A 921 -24.43 14.41 2.86
N ALA A 922 -24.89 14.16 1.63
CA ALA A 922 -25.10 12.81 1.12
C ALA A 922 -23.76 12.06 0.97
N MET A 923 -22.70 12.73 0.49
CA MET A 923 -21.35 12.18 0.39
C MET A 923 -20.80 11.77 1.77
N LYS A 924 -21.05 12.57 2.81
CA LYS A 924 -20.66 12.22 4.19
C LYS A 924 -21.45 11.02 4.73
N LYS A 925 -22.77 10.99 4.51
CA LYS A 925 -23.66 9.93 5.02
C LYS A 925 -23.51 8.60 4.27
N HIS A 926 -23.30 8.65 2.96
CA HIS A 926 -23.28 7.53 2.04
C HIS A 926 -21.95 7.43 1.27
N ARG A 927 -20.82 7.60 1.96
CA ARG A 927 -19.46 7.60 1.38
C ARG A 927 -19.22 6.46 0.39
N ILE A 928 -19.78 5.29 0.67
CA ILE A 928 -19.73 4.09 -0.17
C ILE A 928 -20.20 4.31 -1.61
N LEU A 929 -21.25 5.10 -1.84
CA LEU A 929 -21.83 5.33 -3.17
C LEU A 929 -20.95 6.24 -4.02
N PHE A 930 -20.22 7.15 -3.37
CA PHE A 930 -19.36 8.13 -4.03
C PHE A 930 -17.90 7.67 -4.10
N HIS A 931 -17.59 6.50 -3.52
CA HIS A 931 -16.28 5.87 -3.55
C HIS A 931 -16.22 4.78 -4.61
N ILE A 932 -16.50 5.16 -5.86
CA ILE A 932 -16.31 4.30 -7.05
C ILE A 932 -14.98 4.71 -7.68
N PRO A 933 -13.89 3.95 -7.49
CA PRO A 933 -12.59 4.35 -7.98
C PRO A 933 -12.59 4.31 -9.51
N ARG A 934 -12.22 5.42 -10.15
CA ARG A 934 -11.47 5.34 -11.40
C ARG A 934 -10.08 5.83 -11.12
N TYR A 935 -9.09 4.97 -11.39
CA TYR A 935 -7.71 5.41 -11.40
C TYR A 935 -7.58 6.54 -12.45
N TYR A 936 -6.91 7.63 -12.08
CA TYR A 936 -6.64 8.82 -12.93
C TYR A 936 -7.77 9.80 -13.23
N THR A 937 -9.02 9.49 -12.91
CA THR A 937 -10.13 10.41 -13.21
C THR A 937 -11.13 10.51 -12.07
N ILE A 938 -11.80 11.66 -11.99
CA ILE A 938 -13.01 11.80 -11.19
C ILE A 938 -14.00 10.71 -11.59
N SER A 939 -14.58 10.05 -10.58
CA SER A 939 -15.51 8.94 -10.78
C SER A 939 -16.65 9.31 -11.75
N PRO A 940 -17.07 8.41 -12.67
CA PRO A 940 -18.15 8.68 -13.62
C PRO A 940 -19.45 9.10 -12.95
N ILE A 941 -19.65 8.70 -11.69
CA ILE A 941 -20.80 9.11 -10.88
C ILE A 941 -20.92 10.64 -10.78
N TYR A 942 -19.80 11.38 -10.69
CA TYR A 942 -19.86 12.84 -10.58
C TYR A 942 -20.31 13.48 -11.90
N TYR A 943 -19.85 12.96 -13.04
CA TYR A 943 -20.34 13.42 -14.35
C TYR A 943 -21.82 13.08 -14.53
N PHE A 944 -22.20 11.86 -14.15
CA PHE A 944 -23.58 11.37 -14.18
C PHE A 944 -24.54 12.24 -13.35
N LEU A 945 -24.19 12.54 -12.10
CA LEU A 945 -25.01 13.39 -11.22
C LEU A 945 -25.09 14.84 -11.72
N ALA A 946 -23.98 15.39 -12.22
CA ALA A 946 -23.96 16.73 -12.78
C ALA A 946 -24.87 16.85 -14.02
N LEU A 947 -24.88 15.82 -14.86
CA LEU A 947 -25.72 15.79 -16.04
C LEU A 947 -27.21 15.67 -15.69
N LEU A 948 -27.56 14.83 -14.71
CA LEU A 948 -28.93 14.74 -14.19
C LEU A 948 -29.41 16.08 -13.61
N TYR A 949 -28.54 16.76 -12.84
CA TYR A 949 -28.83 18.10 -12.32
C TYR A 949 -29.12 19.10 -13.44
N GLU A 950 -28.32 19.10 -14.50
CA GLU A 950 -28.54 19.99 -15.65
C GLU A 950 -29.83 19.65 -16.42
N LEU A 951 -30.11 18.37 -16.64
CA LEU A 951 -31.34 17.91 -17.31
C LEU A 951 -32.62 18.23 -16.50
N ALA A 952 -32.51 18.32 -15.17
CA ALA A 952 -33.61 18.66 -14.27
C ALA A 952 -33.79 20.17 -14.02
N GLU A 953 -33.19 21.04 -14.86
CA GLU A 953 -33.17 22.50 -14.65
C GLU A 953 -32.54 22.88 -13.29
N GLY A 954 -31.30 22.47 -13.07
CA GLY A 954 -30.59 22.46 -11.79
C GLY A 954 -30.77 23.68 -10.86
N ALA A 955 -31.02 24.88 -11.36
CA ALA A 955 -31.39 26.04 -10.55
C ALA A 955 -32.62 25.81 -9.62
N ASN A 956 -33.50 24.87 -9.97
CA ASN A 956 -34.67 24.49 -9.18
C ASN A 956 -34.39 23.34 -8.19
N VAL A 957 -33.32 22.57 -8.41
CA VAL A 957 -32.98 21.38 -7.63
C VAL A 957 -32.26 21.80 -6.34
N LYS A 958 -32.77 21.35 -5.19
CA LYS A 958 -32.24 21.66 -3.86
C LYS A 958 -31.49 20.52 -3.21
N ASN A 959 -31.72 19.28 -3.67
CA ASN A 959 -31.17 18.08 -3.05
C ASN A 959 -31.27 16.88 -3.99
N PHE A 960 -30.37 15.92 -3.75
CA PHE A 960 -30.48 14.56 -4.24
C PHE A 960 -31.01 13.65 -3.13
N SER A 961 -31.91 12.75 -3.47
CA SER A 961 -32.37 11.66 -2.60
C SER A 961 -31.82 10.34 -3.14
N PHE A 962 -31.17 9.57 -2.27
CA PHE A 962 -30.61 8.26 -2.59
C PHE A 962 -31.31 7.20 -1.73
N SER A 963 -31.82 6.13 -2.34
CA SER A 963 -32.36 5.01 -1.59
C SER A 963 -31.26 4.35 -0.73
N MET A 964 -31.64 3.76 0.41
CA MET A 964 -30.72 2.96 1.21
C MET A 964 -30.33 1.72 0.41
N VAL A 965 -29.10 1.68 -0.09
CA VAL A 965 -28.67 0.64 -1.03
C VAL A 965 -28.44 -0.67 -0.30
N SER A 966 -29.08 -1.74 -0.77
CA SER A 966 -28.79 -3.07 -0.29
C SER A 966 -27.35 -3.47 -0.67
N PRO A 967 -26.60 -4.20 0.17
CA PRO A 967 -25.33 -4.83 -0.18
C PRO A 967 -25.23 -5.41 -1.59
N GLY A 968 -26.23 -6.18 -2.00
CA GLY A 968 -26.25 -6.83 -3.32
C GLY A 968 -26.41 -5.86 -4.48
N ASP A 969 -27.07 -4.72 -4.26
CA ASP A 969 -27.25 -3.70 -5.29
C ASP A 969 -26.06 -2.73 -5.36
N ILE A 970 -25.28 -2.60 -4.27
CA ILE A 970 -24.03 -1.85 -4.30
C ILE A 970 -23.08 -2.44 -5.35
N GLU A 971 -22.81 -3.74 -5.34
CA GLU A 971 -21.90 -4.34 -6.32
C GLU A 971 -22.40 -4.19 -7.77
N LYS A 972 -23.73 -4.27 -8.00
CA LYS A 972 -24.32 -3.96 -9.31
C LYS A 972 -24.09 -2.51 -9.72
N LEU A 973 -24.15 -1.57 -8.78
CA LEU A 973 -23.87 -0.16 -8.99
C LEU A 973 -22.40 0.07 -9.39
N TYR A 974 -21.47 -0.61 -8.70
CA TYR A 974 -20.04 -0.59 -9.07
C TYR A 974 -19.83 -1.15 -10.48
N ASP A 975 -20.42 -2.30 -10.82
CA ASP A 975 -20.33 -2.88 -12.16
C ASP A 975 -20.89 -1.95 -13.24
N LEU A 976 -22.01 -1.26 -12.94
CA LEU A 976 -22.61 -0.30 -13.85
C LEU A 976 -21.68 0.90 -14.10
N PHE A 977 -21.14 1.52 -13.05
CA PHE A 977 -20.25 2.67 -13.22
C PHE A 977 -18.85 2.29 -13.75
N ASP A 978 -18.43 1.02 -13.58
CA ASP A 978 -17.27 0.46 -14.27
C ASP A 978 -17.47 0.44 -15.80
N PHE A 979 -18.72 0.33 -16.28
CA PHE A 979 -19.06 0.41 -17.70
C PHE A 979 -19.21 1.87 -18.21
N LEU A 980 -19.77 2.77 -17.40
CA LEU A 980 -20.13 4.12 -17.84
C LEU A 980 -18.93 5.06 -18.02
N THR A 981 -18.72 5.59 -19.21
CA THR A 981 -17.78 6.69 -19.48
C THR A 981 -18.52 7.95 -19.91
N MET A 982 -17.82 9.10 -19.93
CA MET A 982 -18.42 10.35 -20.41
C MET A 982 -18.92 10.22 -21.86
N ASN A 983 -18.22 9.47 -22.70
CA ASN A 983 -18.60 9.27 -24.09
C ASN A 983 -19.78 8.32 -24.23
N THR A 984 -19.79 7.20 -23.48
CA THR A 984 -20.95 6.29 -23.49
C THR A 984 -22.21 7.02 -23.05
N ILE A 985 -22.10 7.93 -22.07
CA ILE A 985 -23.21 8.77 -21.61
C ILE A 985 -23.69 9.72 -22.70
N LYS A 986 -22.77 10.45 -23.35
CA LYS A 986 -23.12 11.39 -24.43
C LYS A 986 -23.73 10.71 -25.65
N GLU A 987 -23.19 9.55 -26.05
CA GLU A 987 -23.69 8.78 -27.19
C GLU A 987 -25.09 8.19 -26.92
N ALA A 988 -25.33 7.72 -25.70
CA ALA A 988 -26.64 7.23 -25.30
C ALA A 988 -27.71 8.33 -25.39
N LEU A 989 -27.39 9.53 -24.90
CA LEU A 989 -28.30 10.67 -24.97
C LEU A 989 -28.58 11.11 -26.41
N SER A 990 -27.57 11.08 -27.30
CA SER A 990 -27.77 11.47 -28.71
C SER A 990 -28.61 10.47 -29.50
N LYS A 991 -28.68 9.21 -29.06
CA LYS A 991 -29.50 8.15 -29.65
C LYS A 991 -30.88 8.01 -29.00
N CYS A 992 -31.16 8.75 -27.95
CA CYS A 992 -32.46 8.71 -27.27
C CYS A 992 -33.57 9.18 -28.22
N ASN A 993 -34.69 8.43 -28.26
CA ASN A 993 -35.84 8.75 -29.11
C ASN A 993 -36.89 9.64 -28.43
N PHE A 994 -36.62 10.12 -27.21
CA PHE A 994 -37.44 11.08 -26.48
C PHE A 994 -36.57 12.12 -25.75
N ASP A 995 -37.16 13.27 -25.44
CA ASP A 995 -36.51 14.33 -24.66
C ASP A 995 -36.49 13.96 -23.17
N VAL A 996 -35.32 13.58 -22.67
CA VAL A 996 -35.11 13.15 -21.28
C VAL A 996 -35.45 14.28 -20.30
N ALA A 997 -35.10 15.53 -20.63
CA ALA A 997 -35.37 16.67 -19.76
C ALA A 997 -36.88 16.97 -19.68
N ASP A 998 -37.60 16.84 -20.80
CA ASP A 998 -39.06 16.96 -20.82
C ASP A 998 -39.75 15.87 -19.97
N GLU A 999 -39.30 14.61 -20.07
CA GLU A 999 -39.88 13.51 -19.29
C GLU A 999 -39.60 13.63 -17.78
N LEU A 1000 -38.37 14.00 -17.39
CA LEU A 1000 -38.06 14.28 -15.98
C LEU A 1000 -38.96 15.39 -15.41
N ARG A 1001 -39.18 16.47 -16.18
CA ARG A 1001 -40.04 17.59 -15.76
C ARG A 1001 -41.51 17.23 -15.61
N LYS A 1002 -41.99 16.23 -16.35
CA LYS A 1002 -43.34 15.67 -16.16
C LYS A 1002 -43.47 14.85 -14.87
N GLY A 1003 -42.36 14.61 -14.16
CA GLY A 1003 -42.31 13.78 -12.96
C GLY A 1003 -42.39 12.28 -13.27
N ASN A 1004 -42.14 11.89 -14.54
CA ASN A 1004 -42.09 10.49 -14.93
C ASN A 1004 -40.82 9.84 -14.36
N GLU A 1005 -40.95 8.60 -13.90
CA GLU A 1005 -39.78 7.78 -13.57
C GLU A 1005 -39.11 7.33 -14.88
N LEU A 1006 -37.79 7.49 -14.97
CA LEU A 1006 -37.00 7.10 -16.12
C LEU A 1006 -35.91 6.15 -15.68
N LEU A 1007 -35.63 5.12 -16.48
CA LEU A 1007 -34.47 4.27 -16.27
C LEU A 1007 -33.23 4.92 -16.91
N PHE A 1008 -32.57 5.80 -16.15
CA PHE A 1008 -31.38 6.53 -16.60
C PHE A 1008 -30.13 5.68 -16.42
N PHE A 1009 -29.63 5.08 -17.51
CA PHE A 1009 -28.50 4.13 -17.50
C PHE A 1009 -28.69 2.97 -16.52
N GLY A 1010 -29.90 2.39 -16.46
CA GLY A 1010 -30.20 1.27 -15.56
C GLY A 1010 -30.53 1.68 -14.13
N ILE A 1011 -30.50 2.98 -13.79
CA ILE A 1011 -30.90 3.50 -12.48
C ILE A 1011 -32.24 4.24 -12.63
N PRO A 1012 -33.31 3.85 -11.90
CA PRO A 1012 -34.54 4.61 -11.87
C PRO A 1012 -34.30 5.99 -11.26
N VAL A 1013 -34.65 7.03 -12.02
CA VAL A 1013 -34.53 8.43 -11.65
C VAL A 1013 -35.88 9.10 -11.81
N LYS A 1014 -36.27 9.90 -10.82
CA LYS A 1014 -37.50 10.68 -10.85
C LYS A 1014 -37.28 12.05 -10.26
N LEU A 1015 -38.00 13.04 -10.78
CA LEU A 1015 -38.05 14.38 -10.23
C LEU A 1015 -39.26 14.52 -9.31
N GLU A 1016 -39.02 14.86 -8.04
CA GLU A 1016 -40.03 14.98 -6.97
C GLU A 1016 -40.09 16.41 -6.42
N ASP A 1017 -41.01 16.65 -5.48
CA ASP A 1017 -41.16 17.92 -4.76
C ASP A 1017 -41.27 19.16 -5.67
N ASN A 1018 -42.07 19.05 -6.74
CA ASN A 1018 -42.25 20.10 -7.76
C ASN A 1018 -40.93 20.52 -8.44
N GLY A 1019 -40.01 19.58 -8.68
CA GLY A 1019 -38.74 19.90 -9.34
C GLY A 1019 -37.56 20.11 -8.41
N GLN A 1020 -37.76 19.98 -7.10
CA GLN A 1020 -36.72 20.32 -6.11
C GLN A 1020 -35.84 19.13 -5.73
N THR A 1021 -36.33 17.89 -5.84
CA THR A 1021 -35.58 16.70 -5.43
C THR A 1021 -35.38 15.76 -6.61
N ILE A 1022 -34.12 15.41 -6.92
CA ILE A 1022 -33.82 14.29 -7.83
C ILE A 1022 -33.71 13.02 -7.00
N ALA A 1023 -34.66 12.10 -7.16
CA ALA A 1023 -34.66 10.80 -6.48
C ALA A 1023 -34.00 9.74 -7.36
N LEU A 1024 -32.97 9.07 -6.83
CA LEU A 1024 -32.31 7.91 -7.45
C LEU A 1024 -32.59 6.67 -6.62
N ASP A 1025 -33.21 5.67 -7.25
CA ASP A 1025 -33.51 4.40 -6.61
C ASP A 1025 -32.45 3.34 -6.96
N TYR A 1026 -31.39 3.34 -6.16
CA TYR A 1026 -30.31 2.36 -6.27
C TYR A 1026 -30.70 0.93 -5.83
N ASN A 1027 -31.91 0.68 -5.34
CA ASN A 1027 -32.38 -0.69 -5.05
C ASN A 1027 -33.08 -1.36 -6.24
N ARG A 1028 -33.41 -0.59 -7.28
CA ARG A 1028 -34.07 -1.09 -8.50
C ARG A 1028 -33.16 -0.97 -9.73
N ILE A 1029 -31.86 -1.20 -9.54
CA ILE A 1029 -30.88 -1.17 -10.64
C ILE A 1029 -31.12 -2.35 -11.57
N SER A 1030 -31.13 -2.09 -12.88
CA SER A 1030 -31.18 -3.10 -13.93
C SER A 1030 -29.83 -3.17 -14.66
N PRO A 1031 -28.92 -4.09 -14.27
CA PRO A 1031 -27.58 -4.18 -14.85
C PRO A 1031 -27.56 -4.83 -16.25
N GLU A 1032 -28.66 -5.48 -16.68
CA GLU A 1032 -28.72 -6.25 -17.94
C GLU A 1032 -28.78 -5.38 -19.21
N VAL A 1033 -28.43 -4.10 -19.14
CA VAL A 1033 -28.70 -3.16 -20.24
C VAL A 1033 -27.43 -2.57 -20.86
N PRO A 1034 -26.68 -3.33 -21.68
CA PRO A 1034 -25.77 -2.71 -22.64
C PRO A 1034 -26.49 -2.14 -23.88
N ARG A 1035 -27.82 -2.34 -24.04
CA ARG A 1035 -28.49 -2.12 -25.35
C ARG A 1035 -29.63 -1.09 -25.40
N CYS A 1036 -30.19 -0.62 -24.27
CA CYS A 1036 -31.23 0.41 -24.26
C CYS A 1036 -31.06 1.35 -23.07
N ILE A 1037 -30.19 2.33 -23.25
CA ILE A 1037 -29.57 3.11 -22.19
C ILE A 1037 -30.55 4.10 -21.51
N LEU A 1038 -31.71 4.34 -22.12
CA LEU A 1038 -32.78 5.21 -21.63
C LEU A 1038 -34.13 4.57 -21.98
N MET A 1039 -34.94 4.24 -20.98
CA MET A 1039 -36.30 3.74 -21.15
C MET A 1039 -37.29 4.59 -20.34
N ARG A 1040 -38.51 4.73 -20.89
CA ARG A 1040 -39.68 5.30 -20.20
C ARG A 1040 -40.37 4.25 -19.34
#